data_AF-A0A9Q4BW88-F1
#
_entry.id   AF-A0A9Q4BW88-F1
#
_cell.length_a   1.000
_cell.length_b   1.000
_cell.length_c   1.000
_cell.angle_alpha   90.00
_cell.angle_beta   90.00
_cell.angle_gamma   90.00
#
_symmetry.space_group_name_H-M   'P 1'
#
loop_
_entity.id
_entity.type
_entity.pdbx_description
1 polymer ?
#
loop_
_entity_poly.entity_id
_entity_poly.type
_entity_poly.pdbx_seq_one_letter_code
_entity_poly.pdbx_strand_id
1 'polypeptide(L)'
;MDVVSYMKAKQVDDRLTQAIQAGNNPSGWMAERDAINAKLTDAGKQSQTLQNGVNVVNATVDAPADIEIQGRTLTSLGQSNLYDQKYYVLTNKKTKVRVNGTKGTQYTGVTKFQHSQPTTRTANFNGKVAGSTAENPNSFKYFTTSNAQSTLTPPTDVKWTDVAAVSNIYTLNNTVASSAYYASGAIAQQLFSFDIIQEVERNLGRIPKLTVADKVQWLKDNIASLQCNWYGYGSGPNGNKASLAYYSNTWVTGSASHTSGTVTKITRNISLAADLVNLIDSNGFINFLAYADPSDGVTASTINTDYVELVITLNASAQLDTRPILSRVANFENKVSGSTVENPHVTREATSSALTTPGAGAELIQNDYNKANTLDSLNSVTSTNSSGKMAERVFSFDIVQEVERHLGRIPKATLADKVQWCKDNLKTLITNWYGYGSSVGGNKATLGVWVNNSWVTSKTSTSSSVANLVDTSNTIIPNMIDSNGFAHFLAYADPAGNVADPTQAPTLSASGSGSSLAAGTYYVQYTWVTANGETMTSPEGNITITSGQDIVVTIPSLPFGATQANVYIGTTSGGEYRQSNTTVTTYTQHTSLLTNTATSASRTTNTAVVASTINTDYVELQIDLKPEAVLHDPLVQLYEVDSTEYSNILVTWDETSVLNRYPKVQGVQHLQNPYVLAEGENLIPPFSDPAWALHANTQVTAPYELTLNATANYQNSELVLKVVKNNLYFLSFNTSDAAVEIAVYDDDNKAYIRSYNSALSFTFNSGNTNTIRLQIRNGTKIGTFVFSNPILTLGSTAKPFTPRNPSYLFTTAKLGQIGTVKDVLYKNDGQWYVRKAVEKDFIIKRSNVPDANIIGITYGTTSTRFAILTGYAVPSGAWNLQDNQAPFYDSRLISTFNGRRVMLAGYNLYLTSDIVLCGFEESSVIYVGIPHAISGWASAPTAAQVLDFLETNELKMSYQLATPVVQTAQVEGDIALNGPTQVQVGSGVIVREKVVPRADSYNYYINDGSTGWESQRLKSKNEKIISIYKNGNKDSLWSLVAQNYNNYGKQKALIPLASYDSTAEYTVTYLLYTLDNTVPAFANNGLEFKVTYDTSLKSVLDSLVERQSDLGTISSVNVQAIAELYKRVRSLGG
;
A
#
# COMPACT_ATOMS: atom_id res chain seq x y z
N MET A 1 -39.56 23.13 -20.75
CA MET A 1 -39.29 24.51 -21.21
C MET A 1 -40.41 25.41 -20.69
N ASP A 2 -40.08 26.52 -20.03
CA ASP A 2 -41.08 27.43 -19.44
C ASP A 2 -41.70 28.34 -20.51
N VAL A 3 -43.01 28.16 -20.77
CA VAL A 3 -43.81 28.90 -21.76
C VAL A 3 -43.73 30.41 -21.56
N VAL A 4 -43.54 30.86 -20.31
CA VAL A 4 -43.46 32.29 -19.95
C VAL A 4 -42.21 32.95 -20.54
N SER A 5 -41.08 32.23 -20.54
CA SER A 5 -39.81 32.76 -21.06
C SER A 5 -39.81 32.87 -22.59
N TYR A 6 -40.47 31.93 -23.28
CA TYR A 6 -40.67 31.99 -24.74
C TYR A 6 -41.59 33.15 -25.16
N MET A 7 -42.67 33.39 -24.41
CA MET A 7 -43.56 34.52 -24.68
C MET A 7 -42.87 35.87 -24.50
N LYS A 8 -41.96 35.99 -23.52
CA LYS A 8 -41.13 37.20 -23.33
C LYS A 8 -40.17 37.43 -24.49
N ALA A 9 -39.50 36.39 -24.99
CA ALA A 9 -38.61 36.49 -26.15
C ALA A 9 -39.35 37.02 -27.39
N LYS A 10 -40.53 36.45 -27.68
CA LYS A 10 -41.38 36.90 -28.79
C LYS A 10 -41.84 38.35 -28.65
N GLN A 11 -42.22 38.76 -27.45
CA GLN A 11 -42.60 40.16 -27.18
C GLN A 11 -41.43 41.13 -27.41
N VAL A 12 -40.20 40.73 -27.09
CA VAL A 12 -39.01 41.55 -27.34
C VAL A 12 -38.69 41.60 -28.85
N ASP A 13 -38.82 40.49 -29.59
CA ASP A 13 -38.65 40.47 -31.05
C ASP A 13 -39.69 41.34 -31.79
N ASP A 14 -40.94 41.31 -31.35
CA ASP A 14 -42.00 42.16 -31.90
C ASP A 14 -41.69 43.65 -31.65
N ARG A 15 -41.19 44.00 -30.45
CA ARG A 15 -40.77 45.37 -30.10
C ARG A 15 -39.53 45.80 -30.88
N LEU A 16 -38.57 44.89 -31.09
CA LEU A 16 -37.36 45.14 -31.86
C LEU A 16 -37.71 45.41 -33.33
N THR A 17 -38.61 44.63 -33.90
CA THR A 17 -39.09 44.80 -35.28
C THR A 17 -39.80 46.14 -35.45
N GLN A 18 -40.68 46.51 -34.52
CA GLN A 18 -41.35 47.82 -34.52
C GLN A 18 -40.36 48.98 -34.34
N ALA A 19 -39.34 48.83 -33.50
CA ALA A 19 -38.32 49.83 -33.28
C ALA A 19 -37.47 50.12 -34.52
N ILE A 20 -37.05 49.05 -35.23
CA ILE A 20 -36.30 49.14 -36.48
C ILE A 20 -37.15 49.82 -37.55
N GLN A 21 -38.43 49.45 -37.67
CA GLN A 21 -39.36 50.07 -38.61
C GLN A 21 -39.64 51.55 -38.30
N ALA A 22 -39.57 51.95 -37.03
CA ALA A 22 -39.75 53.32 -36.57
C ALA A 22 -38.45 54.16 -36.58
N GLY A 23 -37.31 53.60 -36.97
CA GLY A 23 -36.02 54.29 -36.97
C GLY A 23 -35.42 54.57 -35.58
N ASN A 24 -35.93 53.90 -34.54
CA ASN A 24 -35.43 54.05 -33.17
C ASN A 24 -34.14 53.22 -32.97
N ASN A 25 -33.25 53.67 -32.07
CA ASN A 25 -32.04 52.92 -31.70
C ASN A 25 -32.41 51.59 -31.03
N PRO A 26 -32.12 50.42 -31.64
CA PRO A 26 -32.56 49.13 -31.14
C PRO A 26 -31.67 48.53 -30.03
N SER A 27 -30.54 49.17 -29.70
CA SER A 27 -29.48 48.59 -28.84
C SER A 27 -29.95 48.03 -27.50
N GLY A 28 -30.84 48.72 -26.78
CA GLY A 28 -31.38 48.24 -25.50
C GLY A 28 -32.25 46.98 -25.64
N TRP A 29 -33.06 46.89 -26.69
CA TRP A 29 -33.90 45.72 -26.96
C TRP A 29 -33.12 44.55 -27.55
N MET A 30 -32.05 44.82 -28.31
CA MET A 30 -31.11 43.79 -28.75
C MET A 30 -30.42 43.15 -27.55
N ALA A 31 -29.91 43.96 -26.62
CA ALA A 31 -29.29 43.44 -25.39
C ALA A 31 -30.28 42.63 -24.52
N GLU A 32 -31.54 43.07 -24.42
CA GLU A 32 -32.60 42.34 -23.70
C GLU A 32 -32.93 41.00 -24.39
N ARG A 33 -33.05 41.00 -25.72
CA ARG A 33 -33.26 39.78 -26.53
C ARG A 33 -32.10 38.81 -26.36
N ASP A 34 -30.86 39.29 -26.45
CA ASP A 34 -29.67 38.46 -26.36
C ASP A 34 -29.53 37.87 -24.94
N ALA A 35 -29.89 38.62 -23.88
CA ALA A 35 -29.93 38.12 -22.51
C ALA A 35 -31.04 37.07 -22.27
N ILE A 36 -32.22 37.22 -22.89
CA ILE A 36 -33.30 36.22 -22.83
C ILE A 36 -32.90 34.96 -23.62
N ASN A 37 -32.31 35.12 -24.80
CA ASN A 37 -31.84 34.01 -25.62
C ASN A 37 -30.72 33.24 -24.90
N ALA A 38 -29.75 33.90 -24.27
CA ALA A 38 -28.73 33.23 -23.45
C ALA A 38 -29.34 32.37 -22.33
N LYS A 39 -30.35 32.89 -21.61
CA LYS A 39 -31.07 32.11 -20.58
C LYS A 39 -31.84 30.92 -21.14
N LEU A 40 -32.41 31.04 -22.35
CA LEU A 40 -33.12 29.95 -23.01
C LEU A 40 -32.15 28.87 -23.52
N THR A 41 -30.98 29.28 -24.02
CA THR A 41 -29.89 28.37 -24.43
C THR A 41 -29.36 27.60 -23.21
N ASP A 42 -29.11 28.28 -22.08
CA ASP A 42 -28.66 27.62 -20.84
C ASP A 42 -29.70 26.65 -20.27
N ALA A 43 -31.00 26.95 -20.38
CA ALA A 43 -32.08 26.06 -19.97
C ALA A 43 -32.19 24.79 -20.84
N GLY A 44 -31.57 24.78 -22.02
CA GLY A 44 -31.50 23.62 -22.93
C GLY A 44 -30.31 22.69 -22.66
N LYS A 45 -29.39 23.05 -21.77
CA LYS A 45 -28.16 22.31 -21.47
C LYS A 45 -28.27 21.54 -20.15
N GLN A 46 -27.62 20.39 -20.07
CA GLN A 46 -27.48 19.59 -18.85
C GLN A 46 -26.00 19.37 -18.55
N SER A 47 -25.64 19.30 -17.27
CA SER A 47 -24.29 18.98 -16.83
C SER A 47 -24.24 17.68 -16.05
N GLN A 48 -23.17 16.90 -16.24
CA GLN A 48 -22.89 15.68 -15.50
C GLN A 48 -21.42 15.67 -15.07
N THR A 49 -21.16 15.26 -13.82
CA THR A 49 -19.80 15.03 -13.34
C THR A 49 -19.40 13.58 -13.61
N LEU A 50 -18.30 13.39 -14.33
CA LEU A 50 -17.73 12.10 -14.67
C LEU A 50 -16.63 11.73 -13.67
N GLN A 51 -16.61 10.46 -13.29
CA GLN A 51 -15.58 9.89 -12.42
C GLN A 51 -14.43 9.35 -13.27
N ASN A 52 -13.23 9.27 -12.70
CA ASN A 52 -12.11 8.61 -13.37
C ASN A 52 -12.48 7.19 -13.82
N GLY A 53 -12.18 6.83 -15.07
CA GLY A 53 -12.61 5.59 -15.69
C GLY A 53 -13.77 5.78 -16.65
N VAL A 54 -14.56 4.72 -16.87
CA VAL A 54 -15.63 4.65 -17.87
C VAL A 54 -16.97 5.04 -17.26
N ASN A 55 -17.69 5.96 -17.89
CA ASN A 55 -18.97 6.50 -17.46
C ASN A 55 -19.99 6.42 -18.60
N VAL A 56 -21.29 6.53 -18.28
CA VAL A 56 -22.34 6.80 -19.27
C VAL A 56 -22.74 8.27 -19.18
N VAL A 57 -22.70 8.97 -20.31
CA VAL A 57 -23.31 10.30 -20.46
C VAL A 57 -24.67 10.12 -21.11
N ASN A 58 -25.72 10.53 -20.41
CA ASN A 58 -27.11 10.32 -20.84
C ASN A 58 -27.60 11.46 -21.74
N ALA A 59 -26.87 11.76 -22.83
CA ALA A 59 -27.37 12.69 -23.83
C ALA A 59 -28.57 12.06 -24.57
N THR A 60 -29.60 12.86 -24.81
CA THR A 60 -30.84 12.42 -25.48
C THR A 60 -30.79 12.61 -26.99
N VAL A 61 -29.85 13.41 -27.47
CA VAL A 61 -29.62 13.75 -28.87
C VAL A 61 -28.13 13.76 -29.16
N ASP A 62 -27.77 13.67 -30.44
CA ASP A 62 -26.41 13.91 -30.89
C ASP A 62 -26.05 15.37 -30.67
N ALA A 63 -24.99 15.62 -29.91
CA ALA A 63 -24.60 16.95 -29.50
C ALA A 63 -23.08 17.03 -29.32
N PRO A 64 -22.46 18.18 -29.64
CA PRO A 64 -21.15 18.45 -29.10
C PRO A 64 -21.22 18.58 -27.57
N ALA A 65 -20.11 18.33 -26.89
CA ALA A 65 -20.03 18.48 -25.45
C ALA A 65 -18.94 19.46 -25.03
N ASP A 66 -19.25 20.30 -24.06
CA ASP A 66 -18.28 21.18 -23.42
C ASP A 66 -17.69 20.45 -22.21
N ILE A 67 -16.36 20.37 -22.16
CA ILE A 67 -15.63 19.71 -21.07
C ILE A 67 -14.96 20.77 -20.19
N GLU A 68 -15.19 20.68 -18.90
CA GLU A 68 -14.44 21.39 -17.87
C GLU A 68 -13.68 20.37 -17.01
N ILE A 69 -12.37 20.57 -16.86
CA ILE A 69 -11.50 19.68 -16.07
C ILE A 69 -10.90 20.48 -14.92
N GLN A 70 -11.22 20.08 -13.70
CA GLN A 70 -10.68 20.73 -12.51
C GLN A 70 -9.35 20.11 -12.06
N GLY A 71 -8.43 20.97 -11.62
CA GLY A 71 -7.15 20.57 -11.08
C GLY A 71 -7.27 19.79 -9.79
N ARG A 72 -6.26 18.96 -9.54
CA ARG A 72 -6.14 18.16 -8.33
C ARG A 72 -4.70 18.03 -7.92
N THR A 73 -4.45 17.89 -6.62
CA THR A 73 -3.11 17.61 -6.09
C THR A 73 -3.21 16.50 -5.06
N LEU A 74 -2.47 15.42 -5.29
CA LEU A 74 -2.32 14.32 -4.35
C LEU A 74 -0.93 14.42 -3.73
N THR A 75 -0.86 14.26 -2.41
CA THR A 75 0.40 14.29 -1.66
C THR A 75 0.48 13.05 -0.79
N SER A 76 1.51 12.23 -0.98
CA SER A 76 1.80 11.14 -0.05
C SER A 76 2.20 11.71 1.32
N LEU A 77 1.50 11.31 2.38
CA LEU A 77 1.75 11.78 3.75
C LEU A 77 2.42 10.74 4.65
N GLY A 78 2.88 9.60 4.12
CA GLY A 78 3.50 8.56 4.95
C GLY A 78 4.81 8.95 5.64
N GLN A 79 5.39 10.08 5.26
CA GLN A 79 6.59 10.65 5.91
C GLN A 79 6.37 12.08 6.37
N SER A 80 5.11 12.52 6.43
CA SER A 80 4.72 13.89 6.75
C SER A 80 4.01 13.93 8.10
N ASN A 81 4.09 15.07 8.79
CA ASN A 81 3.26 15.28 9.98
C ASN A 81 1.78 15.25 9.59
N LEU A 82 1.00 14.56 10.39
CA LEU A 82 -0.45 14.61 10.34
C LEU A 82 -0.94 15.76 11.22
N TYR A 83 -1.92 16.50 10.72
CA TYR A 83 -2.45 17.69 11.34
C TYR A 83 -3.69 17.38 12.17
N ASP A 84 -3.81 18.06 13.30
CA ASP A 84 -4.92 17.85 14.23
C ASP A 84 -6.27 18.13 13.55
N GLN A 85 -7.28 17.33 13.89
CA GLN A 85 -8.66 17.40 13.39
C GLN A 85 -8.83 17.22 11.88
N LYS A 86 -7.79 16.80 11.15
CA LYS A 86 -7.87 16.48 9.72
C LYS A 86 -8.26 15.02 9.49
N TYR A 87 -8.81 14.79 8.30
CA TYR A 87 -9.28 13.48 7.86
C TYR A 87 -8.27 12.86 6.90
N TYR A 88 -8.07 11.56 7.05
CA TYR A 88 -7.10 10.81 6.28
C TYR A 88 -7.69 9.52 5.73
N VAL A 89 -7.17 9.10 4.57
CA VAL A 89 -7.43 7.80 3.98
C VAL A 89 -6.13 7.09 3.67
N LEU A 90 -6.04 5.82 4.07
CA LEU A 90 -5.00 4.87 3.70
C LEU A 90 -5.58 3.95 2.63
N THR A 91 -4.92 3.85 1.47
CA THR A 91 -5.40 3.04 0.33
C THR A 91 -4.42 1.95 -0.08
N ASN A 92 -3.55 1.50 0.83
CA ASN A 92 -2.65 0.37 0.56
C ASN A 92 -2.96 -0.82 1.49
N LYS A 93 -3.26 -1.99 0.92
CA LYS A 93 -3.59 -3.20 1.70
C LYS A 93 -2.44 -3.73 2.55
N LYS A 94 -1.23 -3.34 2.19
CA LYS A 94 0.02 -4.04 2.44
C LYS A 94 1.04 -3.14 3.17
N THR A 95 0.65 -1.88 3.38
CA THR A 95 1.35 -0.88 4.18
C THR A 95 0.45 -0.55 5.36
N LYS A 96 0.98 -0.75 6.56
CA LYS A 96 0.34 -0.42 7.83
C LYS A 96 0.89 0.93 8.29
N VAL A 97 0.02 1.77 8.82
CA VAL A 97 0.35 3.11 9.31
C VAL A 97 -0.04 3.16 10.78
N ARG A 98 0.91 3.43 11.67
CA ARG A 98 0.63 3.66 13.08
C ARG A 98 0.87 5.13 13.41
N VAL A 99 -0.16 5.79 13.93
CA VAL A 99 -0.10 7.22 14.24
C VAL A 99 0.11 7.40 15.75
N ASN A 100 1.21 8.04 16.15
CA ASN A 100 1.45 8.40 17.55
C ASN A 100 0.47 9.51 17.97
N GLY A 101 0.02 9.51 19.23
CA GLY A 101 -1.04 10.40 19.72
C GLY A 101 -2.44 9.77 19.73
N THR A 102 -2.73 8.77 18.88
CA THR A 102 -4.05 8.10 18.88
C THR A 102 -3.95 6.69 19.45
N LYS A 103 -3.71 6.55 20.76
CA LYS A 103 -3.62 5.24 21.49
C LYS A 103 -2.77 4.16 20.77
N GLY A 104 -1.78 4.53 19.95
CA GLY A 104 -0.98 3.59 19.16
C GLY A 104 -1.78 2.77 18.12
N THR A 105 -2.95 3.23 17.69
CA THR A 105 -3.82 2.53 16.73
C THR A 105 -3.09 2.33 15.40
N GLN A 106 -3.08 1.08 14.94
CA GLN A 106 -2.51 0.69 13.66
C GLN A 106 -3.61 0.59 12.61
N TYR A 107 -3.48 1.37 11.55
CA TYR A 107 -4.35 1.35 10.39
C TYR A 107 -3.76 0.41 9.34
N THR A 108 -4.61 -0.44 8.75
CA THR A 108 -4.25 -1.45 7.75
C THR A 108 -5.38 -1.55 6.72
N GLY A 109 -5.11 -2.08 5.54
CA GLY A 109 -6.12 -2.18 4.50
C GLY A 109 -6.45 -0.83 3.86
N VAL A 110 -7.54 -0.82 3.10
CA VAL A 110 -8.18 0.44 2.69
C VAL A 110 -9.03 0.92 3.86
N THR A 111 -8.66 2.04 4.47
CA THR A 111 -9.33 2.55 5.68
C THR A 111 -9.22 4.06 5.79
N LYS A 112 -10.13 4.67 6.57
CA LYS A 112 -10.16 6.11 6.85
C LYS A 112 -10.07 6.36 8.34
N PHE A 113 -9.45 7.47 8.73
CA PHE A 113 -9.37 7.89 10.12
C PHE A 113 -9.31 9.41 10.24
N GLN A 114 -9.78 9.92 11.38
CA GLN A 114 -9.54 11.31 11.77
C GLN A 114 -8.34 11.33 12.71
N HIS A 115 -7.42 12.26 12.47
CA HIS A 115 -6.32 12.46 13.38
C HIS A 115 -6.70 13.44 14.49
N SER A 116 -6.40 13.08 15.73
CA SER A 116 -6.46 14.01 16.86
C SER A 116 -5.17 13.92 17.66
N GLN A 117 -4.56 15.07 17.91
CA GLN A 117 -3.35 15.22 18.72
C GLN A 117 -3.75 15.46 20.19
N PRO A 118 -3.63 14.45 21.08
CA PRO A 118 -3.95 14.65 22.49
C PRO A 118 -2.92 15.60 23.11
N THR A 119 -3.41 16.52 23.94
CA THR A 119 -2.56 17.41 24.74
C THR A 119 -2.34 16.89 26.17
N THR A 120 -3.01 15.79 26.56
CA THR A 120 -2.94 15.25 27.93
C THR A 120 -2.59 13.77 27.96
N ARG A 121 -1.66 13.39 28.86
CA ARG A 121 -1.24 12.01 29.14
C ARG A 121 -1.35 11.69 30.63
N THR A 122 -2.06 10.62 30.99
CA THR A 122 -1.99 10.03 32.34
C THR A 122 -0.98 8.88 32.37
N ALA A 123 0.19 9.12 32.95
CA ALA A 123 1.22 8.11 33.21
C ALA A 123 0.96 7.38 34.53
N ASN A 124 1.15 6.06 34.57
CA ASN A 124 1.01 5.25 35.78
C ASN A 124 1.94 4.02 35.72
N PHE A 125 1.81 3.10 36.67
CA PHE A 125 2.65 1.90 36.79
C PHE A 125 2.01 0.62 36.23
N ASN A 126 0.86 0.72 35.57
CA ASN A 126 0.20 -0.46 35.01
C ASN A 126 1.11 -1.17 34.01
N GLY A 127 1.25 -2.50 34.16
CA GLY A 127 2.13 -3.32 33.32
C GLY A 127 3.63 -3.17 33.56
N LYS A 128 4.06 -2.46 34.62
CA LYS A 128 5.49 -2.29 34.96
C LYS A 128 6.12 -3.58 35.46
N VAL A 129 7.17 -4.05 34.79
CA VAL A 129 8.04 -5.13 35.29
C VAL A 129 9.21 -4.51 36.07
N ALA A 130 9.45 -4.97 37.31
CA ALA A 130 10.57 -4.50 38.13
C ALA A 130 11.91 -4.70 37.40
N GLY A 131 12.80 -3.70 37.42
CA GLY A 131 14.08 -3.71 36.69
C GLY A 131 14.00 -3.48 35.17
N SER A 132 12.82 -3.47 34.54
CA SER A 132 12.66 -3.30 33.08
C SER A 132 12.09 -1.94 32.71
N THR A 133 12.64 -1.25 31.71
CA THR A 133 12.08 -0.01 31.13
C THR A 133 11.36 -0.23 29.79
N ALA A 134 11.29 -1.48 29.32
CA ALA A 134 10.75 -1.79 28.00
C ALA A 134 9.23 -1.59 27.95
N GLU A 135 8.50 -2.21 28.87
CA GLU A 135 7.03 -2.17 28.93
C GLU A 135 6.53 -0.82 29.45
N ASN A 136 7.09 -0.38 30.56
CA ASN A 136 6.76 0.88 31.23
C ASN A 136 8.05 1.56 31.70
N PRO A 137 8.33 2.80 31.24
CA PRO A 137 9.60 3.47 31.49
C PRO A 137 9.72 4.04 32.92
N ASN A 138 8.61 4.17 33.65
CA ASN A 138 8.57 4.76 34.99
C ASN A 138 9.22 3.83 36.03
N SER A 139 9.68 4.36 37.17
CA SER A 139 10.32 3.57 38.24
C SER A 139 9.64 3.78 39.60
N PHE A 140 9.45 2.68 40.33
CA PHE A 140 8.90 2.65 41.68
C PHE A 140 9.90 1.97 42.61
N LYS A 141 10.43 2.72 43.57
CA LYS A 141 11.53 2.30 44.43
C LYS A 141 11.24 2.50 45.91
N TYR A 142 11.83 1.64 46.73
CA TYR A 142 11.92 1.79 48.18
C TYR A 142 13.38 1.86 48.63
N PHE A 143 13.60 2.25 49.88
CA PHE A 143 14.93 2.46 50.42
C PHE A 143 15.45 1.21 51.17
N THR A 144 16.66 0.72 50.84
CA THR A 144 17.09 -0.65 51.21
C THR A 144 17.69 -0.87 52.59
N THR A 145 18.07 0.17 53.33
CA THR A 145 18.74 -0.02 54.63
C THR A 145 17.80 0.23 55.81
N SER A 146 17.85 -0.64 56.82
CA SER A 146 17.17 -0.51 58.12
C SER A 146 17.75 0.59 59.04
N ASN A 147 18.76 1.34 58.58
CA ASN A 147 19.34 2.45 59.34
C ASN A 147 18.46 3.70 59.26
N ALA A 148 18.27 4.36 60.41
CA ALA A 148 17.41 5.52 60.60
C ALA A 148 17.69 6.65 59.60
N GLN A 149 16.88 6.72 58.54
CA GLN A 149 16.78 7.90 57.69
C GLN A 149 15.98 8.96 58.44
N SER A 150 16.67 9.91 59.08
CA SER A 150 16.05 11.04 59.77
C SER A 150 15.63 12.18 58.84
N THR A 151 15.90 12.04 57.54
CA THR A 151 15.59 13.02 56.50
C THR A 151 15.08 12.33 55.23
N LEU A 152 14.34 13.06 54.39
CA LEU A 152 13.88 12.55 53.10
C LEU A 152 15.08 12.39 52.13
N THR A 153 15.20 11.20 51.53
CA THR A 153 16.34 10.87 50.67
C THR A 153 16.17 11.48 49.28
N PRO A 154 17.19 12.13 48.68
CA PRO A 154 17.11 12.61 47.30
C PRO A 154 16.95 11.46 46.28
N PRO A 155 16.33 11.69 45.11
CA PRO A 155 16.14 10.66 44.09
C PRO A 155 17.43 10.05 43.52
N THR A 156 18.55 10.78 43.61
CA THR A 156 19.87 10.38 43.09
C THR A 156 20.65 9.43 44.02
N ASP A 157 20.12 9.11 45.21
CA ASP A 157 20.81 8.22 46.14
C ASP A 157 20.90 6.78 45.59
N VAL A 158 22.08 6.18 45.67
CA VAL A 158 22.36 4.83 45.15
C VAL A 158 21.63 3.71 45.90
N LYS A 159 21.04 4.00 47.07
CA LYS A 159 20.36 3.02 47.94
C LYS A 159 18.89 2.76 47.57
N TRP A 160 18.35 3.45 46.57
CA TRP A 160 17.02 3.17 46.02
C TRP A 160 17.02 1.82 45.28
N THR A 161 16.02 0.97 45.54
CA THR A 161 15.86 -0.32 44.85
C THR A 161 14.42 -0.53 44.40
N ASP A 162 14.25 -1.20 43.26
CA ASP A 162 12.93 -1.46 42.67
C ASP A 162 12.06 -2.33 43.59
N VAL A 163 10.79 -1.97 43.70
CA VAL A 163 9.81 -2.72 44.49
C VAL A 163 9.36 -3.94 43.70
N ALA A 164 9.63 -5.14 44.22
CA ALA A 164 9.21 -6.40 43.60
C ALA A 164 7.67 -6.53 43.51
N ALA A 165 6.93 -5.91 44.44
CA ALA A 165 5.47 -5.88 44.49
C ALA A 165 4.83 -4.72 43.69
N VAL A 166 5.47 -4.26 42.61
CA VAL A 166 4.93 -3.17 41.77
C VAL A 166 3.54 -3.47 41.17
N SER A 167 3.18 -4.75 41.02
CA SER A 167 1.84 -5.18 40.59
C SER A 167 0.72 -4.72 41.53
N ASN A 168 1.03 -4.50 42.82
CA ASN A 168 0.03 -4.03 43.78
C ASN A 168 -0.45 -2.62 43.44
N ILE A 169 0.38 -1.81 42.77
CA ILE A 169 0.06 -0.41 42.46
C ILE A 169 -0.51 -0.20 41.04
N TYR A 170 -0.94 -1.26 40.35
CA TYR A 170 -1.43 -1.16 38.98
C TYR A 170 -2.82 -0.52 38.87
N THR A 171 -3.69 -0.79 39.84
CA THR A 171 -5.08 -0.34 39.85
C THR A 171 -5.49 0.03 41.26
N LEU A 172 -6.35 1.05 41.39
CA LEU A 172 -6.97 1.45 42.65
C LEU A 172 -7.94 0.36 43.11
N ASN A 173 -7.49 -0.55 43.99
CA ASN A 173 -8.24 -1.74 44.38
C ASN A 173 -8.10 -2.09 45.88
N ASN A 174 -7.45 -1.24 46.67
CA ASN A 174 -7.11 -1.42 48.08
C ASN A 174 -6.01 -2.46 48.39
N THR A 175 -5.25 -2.91 47.39
CA THR A 175 -4.07 -3.76 47.55
C THR A 175 -2.81 -2.90 47.61
N VAL A 176 -2.18 -2.84 48.78
CA VAL A 176 -1.07 -1.89 48.99
C VAL A 176 0.33 -2.49 48.80
N ALA A 177 1.25 -1.69 48.27
CA ALA A 177 2.69 -1.87 48.42
C ALA A 177 3.17 -1.11 49.68
N SER A 178 3.74 -1.85 50.63
CA SER A 178 4.05 -1.33 51.98
C SER A 178 5.56 -1.26 52.22
N SER A 179 6.02 -0.23 52.94
CA SER A 179 7.40 -0.11 53.41
C SER A 179 7.39 0.33 54.87
N ALA A 180 8.07 -0.41 55.75
CA ALA A 180 8.07 -0.19 57.20
C ALA A 180 9.49 -0.12 57.78
N TYR A 181 9.73 0.83 58.69
CA TYR A 181 11.01 1.05 59.37
C TYR A 181 10.81 1.23 60.87
N TYR A 182 11.63 0.55 61.66
CA TYR A 182 11.46 0.42 63.12
C TYR A 182 12.48 1.23 63.93
N ALA A 183 13.56 1.70 63.31
CA ALA A 183 14.60 2.44 64.02
C ALA A 183 14.09 3.84 64.41
N SER A 184 14.39 4.30 65.63
CA SER A 184 14.00 5.63 66.09
C SER A 184 14.52 6.71 65.15
N GLY A 185 13.65 7.65 64.77
CA GLY A 185 13.90 8.68 63.78
C GLY A 185 13.81 8.22 62.32
N ALA A 186 13.60 6.94 62.01
CA ALA A 186 13.51 6.45 60.64
C ALA A 186 12.19 6.84 59.96
N ILE A 187 12.28 7.33 58.73
CA ILE A 187 11.14 7.71 57.90
C ILE A 187 10.89 6.64 56.82
N ALA A 188 9.68 6.07 56.81
CA ALA A 188 9.22 5.26 55.70
C ALA A 188 8.94 6.13 54.48
N GLN A 189 9.57 5.79 53.36
CA GLN A 189 9.51 6.58 52.13
C GLN A 189 9.53 5.68 50.88
N GLN A 190 8.74 6.06 49.89
CA GLN A 190 8.57 5.39 48.60
C GLN A 190 8.72 6.42 47.47
N LEU A 191 9.62 6.14 46.52
CA LEU A 191 9.96 7.01 45.41
C LEU A 191 9.24 6.58 44.13
N PHE A 192 8.57 7.52 43.49
CA PHE A 192 7.93 7.36 42.18
C PHE A 192 8.60 8.30 41.18
N SER A 193 9.27 7.72 40.20
CA SER A 193 9.94 8.45 39.13
C SER A 193 9.21 8.22 37.82
N PHE A 194 8.79 9.30 37.16
CA PHE A 194 8.12 9.26 35.86
C PHE A 194 9.07 9.75 34.77
N ASP A 195 9.27 8.94 33.72
CA ASP A 195 10.06 9.32 32.55
C ASP A 195 9.19 10.12 31.59
N ILE A 196 9.26 11.45 31.68
CA ILE A 196 8.35 12.33 30.94
C ILE A 196 8.64 12.32 29.45
N ILE A 197 9.92 12.17 29.07
CA ILE A 197 10.30 12.04 27.66
C ILE A 197 9.61 10.81 27.08
N GLN A 198 9.76 9.65 27.71
CA GLN A 198 9.15 8.42 27.22
C GLN A 198 7.62 8.46 27.28
N GLU A 199 7.02 9.05 28.32
CA GLU A 199 5.57 9.16 28.43
C GLU A 199 4.97 10.06 27.35
N VAL A 200 5.61 11.18 27.01
CA VAL A 200 5.18 12.05 25.91
C VAL A 200 5.44 11.36 24.55
N GLU A 201 6.65 10.85 24.31
CA GLU A 201 7.02 10.28 23.01
C GLU A 201 6.29 8.98 22.64
N ARG A 202 5.99 8.12 23.63
CA ARG A 202 5.26 6.87 23.40
C ARG A 202 3.75 7.10 23.22
N ASN A 203 3.18 8.18 23.76
CA ASN A 203 1.73 8.32 23.87
C ASN A 203 1.13 9.55 23.18
N LEU A 204 1.79 10.70 23.22
CA LEU A 204 1.28 11.96 22.66
C LEU A 204 1.84 12.24 21.26
N GLY A 205 3.12 11.96 21.06
CA GLY A 205 3.82 12.29 19.82
C GLY A 205 5.30 12.54 20.10
N ARG A 206 6.13 12.48 19.08
CA ARG A 206 7.58 12.58 19.28
C ARG A 206 7.97 14.02 19.58
N ILE A 207 8.84 14.22 20.56
CA ILE A 207 9.37 15.56 20.85
C ILE A 207 10.26 15.95 19.68
N PRO A 208 10.12 17.16 19.09
CA PRO A 208 10.86 17.54 17.88
C PRO A 208 12.30 17.94 18.20
N LYS A 209 13.03 17.13 18.99
CA LYS A 209 14.42 17.34 19.41
C LYS A 209 15.15 15.99 19.44
N LEU A 210 16.46 16.01 19.18
CA LEU A 210 17.27 14.79 19.10
C LEU A 210 17.90 14.42 20.44
N THR A 211 18.57 15.36 21.10
CA THR A 211 19.31 15.09 22.33
C THR A 211 18.37 15.08 23.54
N VAL A 212 18.72 14.30 24.57
CA VAL A 212 17.97 14.28 25.83
C VAL A 212 17.87 15.68 26.44
N ALA A 213 18.98 16.44 26.45
CA ALA A 213 19.01 17.80 26.99
C ALA A 213 18.04 18.75 26.27
N ASP A 214 18.00 18.71 24.94
CA ASP A 214 17.10 19.54 24.16
C ASP A 214 15.62 19.11 24.32
N LYS A 215 15.36 17.81 24.47
CA LYS A 215 14.02 17.29 24.77
C LYS A 215 13.55 17.75 26.15
N VAL A 216 14.41 17.73 27.16
CA VAL A 216 14.12 18.26 28.50
C VAL A 216 13.78 19.74 28.41
N GLN A 217 14.55 20.54 27.68
CA GLN A 217 14.26 21.96 27.51
C GLN A 217 12.92 22.18 26.80
N TRP A 218 12.66 21.43 25.72
CA TRP A 218 11.37 21.49 25.03
C TRP A 218 10.20 21.19 25.96
N LEU A 219 10.31 20.17 26.83
CA LEU A 219 9.28 19.85 27.82
C LEU A 219 9.06 20.99 28.81
N LYS A 220 10.13 21.63 29.29
CA LYS A 220 10.03 22.80 30.18
C LYS A 220 9.29 23.98 29.54
N ASP A 221 9.48 24.16 28.23
CA ASP A 221 8.84 25.24 27.48
C ASP A 221 7.38 24.92 27.08
N ASN A 222 7.02 23.64 27.00
CA ASN A 222 5.75 23.20 26.38
C ASN A 222 4.77 22.47 27.32
N ILE A 223 5.17 22.15 28.55
CA ILE A 223 4.23 21.61 29.56
C ILE A 223 3.41 22.77 30.16
N ALA A 224 2.08 22.64 30.09
CA ALA A 224 1.13 23.56 30.71
C ALA A 224 0.95 23.27 32.21
N SER A 225 0.80 22.00 32.57
CA SER A 225 0.62 21.59 33.97
C SER A 225 0.96 20.12 34.20
N LEU A 226 1.27 19.81 35.46
CA LEU A 226 1.45 18.45 35.96
C LEU A 226 0.57 18.23 37.19
N GLN A 227 -0.06 17.07 37.30
CA GLN A 227 -0.82 16.67 38.46
C GLN A 227 -0.47 15.24 38.87
N CYS A 228 0.13 15.05 40.04
CA CYS A 228 0.32 13.72 40.61
C CYS A 228 -0.81 13.40 41.57
N ASN A 229 -1.48 12.26 41.36
CA ASN A 229 -2.48 11.70 42.27
C ASN A 229 -1.90 10.43 42.88
N TRP A 230 -1.72 10.43 44.20
CA TRP A 230 -1.26 9.28 44.98
C TRP A 230 -2.39 8.81 45.89
N TYR A 231 -2.60 7.50 45.98
CA TYR A 231 -3.63 6.86 46.80
C TYR A 231 -2.96 5.93 47.79
N GLY A 232 -3.11 6.21 49.08
CA GLY A 232 -2.44 5.44 50.12
C GLY A 232 -2.73 5.94 51.52
N TYR A 233 -1.98 5.45 52.50
CA TYR A 233 -2.02 5.91 53.88
C TYR A 233 -0.72 5.57 54.62
N GLY A 234 -0.45 6.31 55.70
CA GLY A 234 0.70 6.11 56.56
C GLY A 234 0.30 5.46 57.88
N SER A 235 1.28 5.01 58.66
CA SER A 235 1.12 4.63 60.06
C SER A 235 2.43 4.93 60.78
N GLY A 236 2.35 5.46 61.99
CA GLY A 236 3.49 5.83 62.79
C GLY A 236 3.10 6.33 64.19
N PRO A 237 4.08 6.79 65.00
CA PRO A 237 3.85 7.20 66.40
C PRO A 237 2.78 8.28 66.57
N ASN A 238 2.59 9.14 65.56
CA ASN A 238 1.63 10.26 65.59
C ASN A 238 0.31 9.94 64.83
N GLY A 239 0.02 8.67 64.58
CA GLY A 239 -1.18 8.21 63.86
C GLY A 239 -0.94 7.92 62.39
N ASN A 240 -2.00 8.00 61.57
CA ASN A 240 -1.97 7.52 60.17
C ASN A 240 -1.55 8.59 59.14
N LYS A 241 -0.62 9.47 59.52
CA LYS A 241 -0.23 10.58 58.65
C LYS A 241 0.59 10.08 57.47
N ALA A 242 0.11 10.38 56.26
CA ALA A 242 0.87 10.24 55.02
C ALA A 242 1.04 11.60 54.35
N SER A 243 2.19 11.81 53.73
CA SER A 243 2.52 13.01 52.97
C SER A 243 3.05 12.62 51.60
N LEU A 244 2.69 13.40 50.59
CA LEU A 244 3.33 13.35 49.26
C LEU A 244 4.33 14.51 49.18
N ALA A 245 5.41 14.39 48.40
CA ALA A 245 6.33 15.47 48.05
C ALA A 245 6.76 15.33 46.58
N TYR A 246 7.30 16.41 46.02
CA TYR A 246 7.93 16.40 44.70
C TYR A 246 9.34 17.01 44.80
N TYR A 247 10.23 16.61 43.91
CA TYR A 247 11.63 17.03 43.94
C TYR A 247 11.90 18.15 42.93
N SER A 248 12.33 19.31 43.42
CA SER A 248 12.73 20.48 42.62
C SER A 248 14.07 21.00 43.15
N ASN A 249 15.16 20.28 42.82
CA ASN A 249 16.50 20.33 43.46
C ASN A 249 16.53 19.99 44.97
N THR A 250 15.42 20.20 45.68
CA THR A 250 15.16 19.82 47.06
C THR A 250 13.73 19.27 47.15
N TRP A 251 13.41 18.52 48.21
CA TRP A 251 12.04 18.06 48.43
C TRP A 251 11.15 19.24 48.82
N VAL A 252 10.15 19.54 47.99
CA VAL A 252 9.16 20.57 48.31
C VAL A 252 8.08 19.95 49.21
N THR A 253 8.26 20.18 50.50
CA THR A 253 7.37 19.74 51.58
C THR A 253 6.45 20.89 52.04
N GLY A 254 5.19 20.62 52.42
CA GLY A 254 4.41 21.63 53.15
C GLY A 254 2.89 21.69 52.99
N SER A 255 2.25 21.00 52.03
CA SER A 255 0.82 21.29 51.75
C SER A 255 -0.07 20.14 51.27
N ALA A 256 0.39 18.89 51.19
CA ALA A 256 -0.51 17.78 50.88
C ALA A 256 -0.17 16.50 51.68
N SER A 257 -1.03 16.26 52.67
CA SER A 257 -1.02 15.14 53.61
C SER A 257 -2.44 14.85 54.07
N HIS A 258 -2.70 13.65 54.58
CA HIS A 258 -3.91 13.32 55.34
C HIS A 258 -3.58 12.40 56.50
N THR A 259 -4.54 12.18 57.40
CA THR A 259 -4.42 11.31 58.58
C THR A 259 -5.39 10.12 58.56
N SER A 260 -6.01 9.82 57.40
CA SER A 260 -6.84 8.62 57.23
C SER A 260 -6.02 7.33 57.37
N GLY A 261 -6.58 6.33 58.05
CA GLY A 261 -6.01 4.97 58.16
C GLY A 261 -6.41 4.03 57.04
N THR A 262 -7.04 4.53 55.98
CA THR A 262 -7.45 3.79 54.80
C THR A 262 -6.98 4.51 53.54
N VAL A 263 -6.94 3.79 52.40
CA VAL A 263 -6.51 4.34 51.11
C VAL A 263 -7.26 5.63 50.79
N THR A 264 -6.53 6.74 50.76
CA THR A 264 -7.07 8.08 50.54
C THR A 264 -6.19 8.82 49.53
N LYS A 265 -6.81 9.69 48.72
CA LYS A 265 -6.11 10.43 47.66
C LYS A 265 -5.39 11.66 48.22
N ILE A 266 -4.13 11.83 47.84
CA ILE A 266 -3.38 13.10 47.89
C ILE A 266 -3.10 13.55 46.46
N THR A 267 -3.46 14.80 46.14
CA THR A 267 -3.17 15.42 44.85
C THR A 267 -2.10 16.50 44.99
N ARG A 268 -1.12 16.51 44.09
CA ARG A 268 -0.13 17.57 43.91
C ARG A 268 -0.31 18.19 42.52
N ASN A 269 -0.79 19.43 42.47
CA ASN A 269 -0.86 20.23 41.25
C ASN A 269 0.42 21.08 41.14
N ILE A 270 1.03 21.09 39.96
CA ILE A 270 2.22 21.88 39.65
C ILE A 270 1.93 22.65 38.36
N SER A 271 1.78 23.97 38.46
CA SER A 271 1.35 24.84 37.36
C SER A 271 2.13 26.17 37.27
N LEU A 272 3.12 26.40 38.12
CA LEU A 272 3.99 27.58 38.08
C LEU A 272 5.22 27.30 37.21
N ALA A 273 5.50 28.20 36.25
CA ALA A 273 6.64 28.06 35.34
C ALA A 273 7.99 27.92 36.06
N ALA A 274 8.19 28.62 37.18
CA ALA A 274 9.43 28.56 37.96
C ALA A 274 9.68 27.17 38.61
N ASP A 275 8.61 26.47 39.01
CA ASP A 275 8.69 25.14 39.60
C ASP A 275 8.90 24.06 38.52
N LEU A 276 8.27 24.22 37.35
CA LEU A 276 8.40 23.29 36.21
C LEU A 276 9.84 23.19 35.68
N VAL A 277 10.58 24.31 35.66
CA VAL A 277 11.96 24.37 35.15
C VAL A 277 12.94 23.52 35.95
N ASN A 278 12.70 23.32 37.25
CA ASN A 278 13.60 22.60 38.16
C ASN A 278 13.13 21.17 38.51
N LEU A 279 11.92 20.81 38.08
CA LEU A 279 11.28 19.53 38.39
C LEU A 279 11.76 18.38 37.48
N ILE A 280 11.98 18.70 36.21
CA ILE A 280 12.48 17.75 35.20
C ILE A 280 14.00 17.72 35.28
N ASP A 281 14.55 16.57 35.66
CA ASP A 281 15.99 16.37 35.75
C ASP A 281 16.67 16.27 34.37
N SER A 282 18.00 16.15 34.35
CA SER A 282 18.79 16.09 33.12
C SER A 282 18.50 14.87 32.25
N ASN A 283 17.85 13.84 32.81
CA ASN A 283 17.50 12.61 32.10
C ASN A 283 16.01 12.58 31.70
N GLY A 284 15.24 13.64 32.01
CA GLY A 284 13.82 13.72 31.68
C GLY A 284 12.87 13.13 32.72
N PHE A 285 13.37 12.81 33.93
CA PHE A 285 12.55 12.28 35.00
C PHE A 285 11.99 13.36 35.90
N ILE A 286 10.79 13.08 36.42
CA ILE A 286 10.19 13.80 37.53
C ILE A 286 10.01 12.83 38.70
N ASN A 287 10.28 13.30 39.91
CA ASN A 287 10.32 12.47 41.11
C ASN A 287 9.32 12.93 42.17
N PHE A 288 8.52 11.99 42.67
CA PHE A 288 7.58 12.16 43.78
C PHE A 288 7.91 11.20 44.91
N LEU A 289 7.64 11.60 46.16
CA LEU A 289 7.92 10.80 47.35
C LEU A 289 6.70 10.73 48.25
N ALA A 290 6.19 9.53 48.51
CA ALA A 290 5.24 9.31 49.59
C ALA A 290 6.00 8.91 50.86
N TYR A 291 5.65 9.51 51.99
CA TYR A 291 6.31 9.22 53.27
C TYR A 291 5.38 9.37 54.47
N ALA A 292 5.71 8.67 55.56
CA ALA A 292 5.02 8.73 56.84
C ALA A 292 5.85 9.48 57.90
N ASP A 293 5.27 9.73 59.08
CA ASP A 293 6.01 10.35 60.19
C ASP A 293 7.13 9.42 60.70
N PRO A 294 8.23 9.96 61.27
CA PRO A 294 9.35 9.17 61.77
C PRO A 294 8.93 8.17 62.85
N SER A 295 9.57 7.00 62.90
CA SER A 295 9.42 6.04 63.98
C SER A 295 9.98 6.60 65.30
N ASP A 296 9.40 6.23 66.43
CA ASP A 296 9.93 6.54 67.77
C ASP A 296 10.88 5.45 68.30
N GLY A 297 11.07 4.36 67.55
CA GLY A 297 11.84 3.18 67.98
C GLY A 297 10.97 2.05 68.57
N VAL A 298 9.65 2.28 68.70
CA VAL A 298 8.65 1.32 69.17
C VAL A 298 7.58 1.10 68.09
N THR A 299 6.95 2.17 67.64
CA THR A 299 5.98 2.19 66.55
C THR A 299 6.72 2.40 65.23
N ALA A 300 6.62 1.46 64.30
CA ALA A 300 7.24 1.58 62.99
C ALA A 300 6.65 2.75 62.19
N SER A 301 7.51 3.48 61.49
CA SER A 301 7.06 4.33 60.38
C SER A 301 6.69 3.41 59.23
N THR A 302 5.47 3.50 58.71
CA THR A 302 4.97 2.67 57.61
C THR A 302 4.28 3.54 56.57
N ILE A 303 4.63 3.37 55.31
CA ILE A 303 3.93 4.01 54.18
C ILE A 303 3.33 2.92 53.28
N ASN A 304 2.06 3.08 52.92
CA ASN A 304 1.29 2.13 52.13
C ASN A 304 0.74 2.85 50.88
N THR A 305 1.07 2.34 49.70
CA THR A 305 0.59 2.88 48.42
C THR A 305 -0.28 1.86 47.70
N ASP A 306 -1.48 2.26 47.28
CA ASP A 306 -2.39 1.44 46.47
C ASP A 306 -2.34 1.82 44.99
N TYR A 307 -2.22 3.10 44.66
CA TYR A 307 -2.16 3.54 43.26
C TYR A 307 -1.50 4.91 43.16
N VAL A 308 -0.82 5.17 42.04
CA VAL A 308 -0.24 6.48 41.75
C VAL A 308 -0.25 6.75 40.25
N GLU A 309 -0.54 7.99 39.88
CA GLU A 309 -0.53 8.46 38.51
C GLU A 309 -0.01 9.90 38.42
N LEU A 310 0.45 10.24 37.22
CA LEU A 310 0.87 11.59 36.83
C LEU A 310 0.11 12.00 35.57
N VAL A 311 -0.71 13.03 35.68
CA VAL A 311 -1.36 13.68 34.55
C VAL A 311 -0.44 14.79 34.04
N ILE A 312 -0.02 14.67 32.78
CA ILE A 312 0.83 15.61 32.05
C ILE A 312 -0.05 16.33 31.04
N THR A 313 -0.09 17.66 31.08
CA THR A 313 -0.82 18.48 30.09
C THR A 313 0.16 19.40 29.36
N LEU A 314 0.17 19.33 28.04
CA LEU A 314 0.95 20.20 27.15
C LEU A 314 0.17 21.49 26.82
N ASN A 315 0.90 22.56 26.51
CA ASN A 315 0.34 23.79 25.96
C ASN A 315 -0.36 23.48 24.63
N ALA A 316 -1.47 24.16 24.33
CA ALA A 316 -2.19 23.98 23.06
C ALA A 316 -1.33 24.32 21.83
N SER A 317 -0.30 25.17 22.00
CA SER A 317 0.69 25.51 20.97
C SER A 317 1.79 24.45 20.79
N ALA A 318 1.90 23.47 21.69
CA ALA A 318 2.98 22.49 21.67
C ALA A 318 2.96 21.67 20.39
N GLN A 319 4.02 21.76 19.60
CA GLN A 319 4.15 21.04 18.33
C GLN A 319 4.94 19.75 18.54
N LEU A 320 4.25 18.62 18.47
CA LEU A 320 4.89 17.30 18.41
C LEU A 320 5.12 16.88 16.96
N ASP A 321 6.11 16.04 16.73
CA ASP A 321 6.28 15.33 15.47
C ASP A 321 5.31 14.13 15.47
N THR A 322 4.36 14.21 14.54
CA THR A 322 3.19 13.33 14.45
C THR A 322 3.32 12.35 13.29
N ARG A 323 4.52 12.26 12.70
CA ARG A 323 4.78 11.35 11.59
C ARG A 323 4.33 9.93 11.91
N PRO A 324 3.63 9.28 10.97
CA PRO A 324 3.25 7.91 11.18
C PRO A 324 4.47 6.99 11.14
N ILE A 325 4.44 5.97 11.97
CA ILE A 325 5.31 4.80 11.84
C ILE A 325 4.79 3.98 10.65
N LEU A 326 5.69 3.70 9.73
CA LEU A 326 5.40 2.89 8.55
C LEU A 326 5.80 1.44 8.78
N SER A 327 4.92 0.54 8.37
CA SER A 327 5.14 -0.90 8.38
C SER A 327 4.73 -1.50 7.05
N ARG A 328 5.56 -2.38 6.48
CA ARG A 328 5.36 -2.97 5.15
C ARG A 328 5.38 -4.49 5.26
N VAL A 329 4.41 -5.15 4.63
CA VAL A 329 4.34 -6.62 4.57
C VAL A 329 4.80 -7.12 3.20
N ALA A 330 5.98 -7.71 3.16
CA ALA A 330 6.58 -8.34 1.99
C ALA A 330 6.19 -9.83 1.89
N ASN A 331 5.91 -10.31 0.67
CA ASN A 331 5.56 -11.71 0.39
C ASN A 331 5.83 -12.03 -1.09
N PHE A 332 5.55 -13.26 -1.53
CA PHE A 332 5.79 -13.69 -2.91
C PHE A 332 4.63 -13.43 -3.88
N GLU A 333 3.67 -12.57 -3.53
CA GLU A 333 2.60 -12.18 -4.45
C GLU A 333 3.18 -11.49 -5.70
N ASN A 334 2.63 -11.80 -6.87
CA ASN A 334 3.08 -11.32 -8.19
C ASN A 334 4.54 -11.67 -8.53
N LYS A 335 5.13 -12.66 -7.85
CA LYS A 335 6.47 -13.17 -8.20
C LYS A 335 6.41 -13.95 -9.51
N VAL A 336 7.29 -13.57 -10.43
CA VAL A 336 7.64 -14.35 -11.62
C VAL A 336 8.97 -15.06 -11.37
N SER A 337 8.99 -16.39 -11.45
CA SER A 337 10.19 -17.20 -11.24
C SER A 337 11.34 -16.74 -12.15
N GLY A 338 12.54 -16.54 -11.58
CA GLY A 338 13.72 -16.05 -12.29
C GLY A 338 13.76 -14.55 -12.60
N SER A 339 12.67 -13.80 -12.34
CA SER A 339 12.63 -12.35 -12.56
C SER A 339 13.04 -11.56 -11.31
N THR A 340 13.74 -10.44 -11.51
CA THR A 340 14.05 -9.45 -10.46
C THR A 340 13.20 -8.17 -10.57
N VAL A 341 12.32 -8.09 -11.58
CA VAL A 341 11.55 -6.88 -11.91
C VAL A 341 10.22 -6.84 -11.15
N GLU A 342 9.34 -7.83 -11.32
CA GLU A 342 7.95 -7.82 -10.82
C GLU A 342 7.88 -7.99 -9.29
N ASN A 343 8.75 -8.84 -8.74
CA ASN A 343 8.98 -9.02 -7.31
C ASN A 343 10.43 -9.53 -7.12
N PRO A 344 11.30 -8.79 -6.40
CA PRO A 344 12.72 -9.09 -6.32
C PRO A 344 13.04 -10.17 -5.28
N HIS A 345 12.07 -10.58 -4.46
CA HIS A 345 12.28 -11.64 -3.48
C HIS A 345 12.49 -12.98 -4.17
N VAL A 346 13.24 -13.87 -3.53
CA VAL A 346 13.56 -15.19 -4.08
C VAL A 346 13.40 -16.24 -2.99
N THR A 347 12.80 -17.37 -3.34
CA THR A 347 12.81 -18.56 -2.50
C THR A 347 13.49 -19.72 -3.21
N ARG A 348 14.33 -20.46 -2.48
CA ARG A 348 15.10 -21.58 -3.00
C ARG A 348 14.84 -22.84 -2.20
N GLU A 349 14.82 -23.96 -2.90
CA GLU A 349 14.72 -25.29 -2.30
C GLU A 349 16.04 -26.06 -2.43
N ALA A 350 16.33 -26.85 -1.40
CA ALA A 350 17.51 -27.70 -1.36
C ALA A 350 17.25 -28.98 -0.58
N THR A 351 18.07 -30.00 -0.85
CA THR A 351 18.15 -31.21 -0.04
C THR A 351 19.62 -31.52 0.26
N SER A 352 20.01 -31.47 1.54
CA SER A 352 21.41 -31.55 1.95
C SER A 352 21.58 -32.26 3.28
N SER A 353 22.79 -32.75 3.58
CA SER A 353 23.12 -33.31 4.89
C SER A 353 23.47 -32.23 5.93
N ALA A 354 23.58 -30.96 5.51
CA ALA A 354 23.77 -29.79 6.36
C ALA A 354 23.01 -28.59 5.78
N LEU A 355 22.51 -27.71 6.66
CA LEU A 355 21.75 -26.53 6.26
C LEU A 355 22.53 -25.68 5.24
N THR A 356 21.90 -25.42 4.12
CA THR A 356 22.48 -24.68 3.00
C THR A 356 22.57 -23.19 3.29
N THR A 357 23.61 -22.52 2.78
CA THR A 357 23.75 -21.07 2.90
C THR A 357 22.76 -20.35 1.98
N PRO A 358 22.37 -19.10 2.28
CA PRO A 358 21.59 -18.28 1.36
C PRO A 358 22.20 -18.25 -0.05
N GLY A 359 21.34 -18.40 -1.07
CA GLY A 359 21.75 -18.45 -2.48
C GLY A 359 22.08 -19.85 -3.03
N ALA A 360 22.25 -20.86 -2.18
CA ALA A 360 22.36 -22.26 -2.60
C ALA A 360 20.98 -22.87 -2.94
N GLY A 361 20.97 -24.01 -3.64
CA GLY A 361 19.74 -24.67 -4.07
C GLY A 361 19.14 -24.10 -5.36
N ALA A 362 18.02 -24.66 -5.80
CA ALA A 362 17.29 -24.23 -6.99
C ALA A 362 16.20 -23.21 -6.62
N GLU A 363 15.98 -22.19 -7.44
CA GLU A 363 14.81 -21.30 -7.27
C GLU A 363 13.52 -22.08 -7.57
N LEU A 364 12.45 -21.79 -6.82
CA LEU A 364 11.15 -22.42 -7.07
C LEU A 364 10.62 -22.11 -8.48
N ILE A 365 9.99 -23.11 -9.09
CA ILE A 365 9.23 -22.94 -10.33
C ILE A 365 7.95 -22.14 -10.07
N GLN A 366 7.37 -21.56 -11.12
CA GLN A 366 6.20 -20.67 -11.01
C GLN A 366 5.00 -21.31 -10.30
N ASN A 367 4.73 -22.59 -10.55
CA ASN A 367 3.59 -23.28 -9.94
C ASN A 367 3.72 -23.36 -8.41
N ASP A 368 4.94 -23.50 -7.89
CA ASP A 368 5.18 -23.59 -6.46
C ASP A 368 5.24 -22.22 -5.78
N TYR A 369 5.65 -21.17 -6.49
CA TYR A 369 5.40 -19.79 -6.06
C TYR A 369 3.89 -19.51 -5.96
N ASN A 370 3.10 -19.95 -6.94
CA ASN A 370 1.64 -19.75 -6.94
C ASN A 370 0.94 -20.44 -5.77
N LYS A 371 1.47 -21.58 -5.32
CA LYS A 371 0.99 -22.28 -4.11
C LYS A 371 1.40 -21.56 -2.82
N ALA A 372 2.58 -20.95 -2.80
CA ALA A 372 3.13 -20.32 -1.60
C ALA A 372 2.77 -18.82 -1.42
N ASN A 373 1.87 -18.28 -2.24
CA ASN A 373 1.59 -16.84 -2.30
C ASN A 373 0.37 -16.40 -1.47
N THR A 374 -0.53 -17.32 -1.14
CA THR A 374 -1.75 -17.08 -0.35
C THR A 374 -1.90 -18.15 0.72
N LEU A 375 -2.49 -17.78 1.86
CA LEU A 375 -2.79 -18.74 2.92
C LEU A 375 -4.11 -19.46 2.59
N ASP A 376 -4.02 -20.58 1.87
CA ASP A 376 -5.18 -21.33 1.34
C ASP A 376 -5.08 -22.85 1.51
N SER A 377 -4.06 -23.33 2.24
CA SER A 377 -3.70 -24.74 2.44
C SER A 377 -3.22 -25.49 1.18
N LEU A 378 -2.95 -24.80 0.06
CA LEU A 378 -2.29 -25.38 -1.10
C LEU A 378 -0.78 -25.36 -0.91
N ASN A 379 -0.25 -26.42 -0.29
CA ASN A 379 1.16 -26.47 0.05
C ASN A 379 2.08 -26.63 -1.17
N SER A 380 3.10 -25.78 -1.25
CA SER A 380 4.33 -26.10 -1.98
C SER A 380 5.20 -27.02 -1.13
N VAL A 381 5.72 -28.09 -1.73
CA VAL A 381 6.36 -29.21 -1.00
C VAL A 381 7.79 -29.42 -1.49
N THR A 382 8.73 -29.49 -0.56
CA THR A 382 10.10 -29.96 -0.82
C THR A 382 10.32 -31.23 0.02
N SER A 383 10.82 -32.31 -0.60
CA SER A 383 11.01 -33.59 0.09
C SER A 383 12.26 -34.34 -0.37
N THR A 384 12.79 -35.21 0.50
CA THR A 384 13.86 -36.15 0.19
C THR A 384 13.73 -37.44 0.97
N ASN A 385 13.94 -38.57 0.31
CA ASN A 385 14.01 -39.91 0.91
C ASN A 385 15.46 -40.42 1.05
N SER A 386 16.46 -39.56 0.82
CA SER A 386 17.86 -39.91 1.02
C SER A 386 18.21 -39.80 2.50
N SER A 387 18.43 -40.95 3.15
CA SER A 387 18.78 -41.01 4.58
C SER A 387 19.94 -40.07 4.92
N GLY A 388 19.79 -39.28 5.99
CA GLY A 388 20.74 -38.26 6.42
C GLY A 388 20.62 -36.90 5.74
N LYS A 389 19.78 -36.74 4.70
CA LYS A 389 19.49 -35.44 4.09
C LYS A 389 18.19 -34.82 4.63
N MET A 390 18.15 -33.51 4.74
CA MET A 390 16.97 -32.73 5.14
C MET A 390 16.36 -31.98 3.96
N ALA A 391 15.04 -31.78 3.99
CA ALA A 391 14.35 -30.89 3.07
C ALA A 391 14.37 -29.46 3.61
N GLU A 392 14.77 -28.51 2.77
CA GLU A 392 15.06 -27.14 3.15
C GLU A 392 14.41 -26.15 2.19
N ARG A 393 13.89 -25.04 2.72
CA ARG A 393 13.42 -23.91 1.93
C ARG A 393 13.89 -22.57 2.50
N VAL A 394 14.71 -21.88 1.71
CA VAL A 394 15.30 -20.57 2.04
C VAL A 394 14.47 -19.46 1.40
N PHE A 395 13.89 -18.59 2.22
CA PHE A 395 13.16 -17.39 1.82
C PHE A 395 14.08 -16.17 1.93
N SER A 396 14.28 -15.44 0.83
CA SER A 396 15.14 -14.27 0.76
C SER A 396 14.33 -13.04 0.34
N PHE A 397 14.26 -12.05 1.23
CA PHE A 397 13.53 -10.80 1.00
C PHE A 397 14.52 -9.66 0.76
N ASP A 398 14.46 -9.06 -0.43
CA ASP A 398 15.20 -7.84 -0.77
C ASP A 398 14.62 -6.63 -0.01
N ILE A 399 15.26 -6.26 1.10
CA ILE A 399 14.79 -5.20 2.00
C ILE A 399 14.95 -3.82 1.36
N VAL A 400 16.04 -3.61 0.63
CA VAL A 400 16.31 -2.33 -0.03
C VAL A 400 15.25 -2.06 -1.09
N GLN A 401 15.00 -3.02 -1.99
CA GLN A 401 13.97 -2.85 -3.01
C GLN A 401 12.58 -2.76 -2.41
N GLU A 402 12.29 -3.48 -1.32
CA GLU A 402 10.97 -3.39 -0.68
C GLU A 402 10.69 -1.99 -0.13
N VAL A 403 11.67 -1.37 0.53
CA VAL A 403 11.56 0.02 1.02
C VAL A 403 11.46 0.99 -0.16
N GLU A 404 12.35 0.90 -1.15
CA GLU A 404 12.39 1.85 -2.27
C GLU A 404 11.17 1.78 -3.19
N ARG A 405 10.64 0.58 -3.43
CA ARG A 405 9.48 0.39 -4.30
C ARG A 405 8.17 0.74 -3.62
N HIS A 406 8.05 0.63 -2.29
CA HIS A 406 6.75 0.71 -1.61
C HIS A 406 6.61 1.81 -0.56
N LEU A 407 7.71 2.25 0.06
CA LEU A 407 7.67 3.27 1.12
C LEU A 407 8.23 4.62 0.66
N GLY A 408 9.34 4.61 -0.06
CA GLY A 408 10.04 5.82 -0.52
C GLY A 408 11.50 5.53 -0.84
N ARG A 409 12.14 6.42 -1.61
CA ARG A 409 13.55 6.31 -1.98
C ARG A 409 14.45 6.47 -0.75
N ILE A 410 15.41 5.57 -0.60
CA ILE A 410 16.43 5.68 0.44
C ILE A 410 17.39 6.83 0.05
N PRO A 411 17.73 7.76 0.96
CA PRO A 411 18.52 8.95 0.65
C PRO A 411 20.03 8.64 0.53
N LYS A 412 20.37 7.60 -0.24
CA LYS A 412 21.74 7.12 -0.48
C LYS A 412 21.89 6.66 -1.93
N ALA A 413 23.06 6.88 -2.51
CA ALA A 413 23.30 6.60 -3.92
C ALA A 413 23.70 5.14 -4.18
N THR A 414 24.61 4.59 -3.37
CA THR A 414 25.17 3.25 -3.58
C THR A 414 24.36 2.17 -2.84
N LEU A 415 24.42 0.91 -3.32
CA LEU A 415 23.76 -0.20 -2.63
C LEU A 415 24.30 -0.39 -1.21
N ALA A 416 25.64 -0.33 -1.02
CA ALA A 416 26.26 -0.50 0.29
C ALA A 416 25.76 0.55 1.31
N ASP A 417 25.65 1.81 0.89
CA ASP A 417 25.13 2.88 1.75
C ASP A 417 23.63 2.71 2.05
N LYS A 418 22.86 2.20 1.08
CA LYS A 418 21.42 1.88 1.28
C LYS A 418 21.24 0.73 2.26
N VAL A 419 22.07 -0.32 2.17
CA VAL A 419 22.09 -1.43 3.12
C VAL A 419 22.39 -0.91 4.53
N GLN A 420 23.43 -0.08 4.68
CA GLN A 420 23.75 0.52 5.97
C GLN A 420 22.60 1.38 6.50
N TRP A 421 21.97 2.18 5.63
CA TRP A 421 20.79 2.96 6.00
C TRP A 421 19.66 2.05 6.54
N CYS A 422 19.37 0.92 5.90
CA CYS A 422 18.37 -0.04 6.38
C CYS A 422 18.73 -0.57 7.78
N LYS A 423 19.99 -0.96 8.00
CA LYS A 423 20.48 -1.43 9.31
C LYS A 423 20.26 -0.39 10.42
N ASP A 424 20.44 0.89 10.10
CA ASP A 424 20.30 1.98 11.05
C ASP A 424 18.84 2.43 11.28
N ASN A 425 17.95 2.24 10.30
CA ASN A 425 16.60 2.84 10.29
C ASN A 425 15.44 1.85 10.42
N LEU A 426 15.71 0.54 10.45
CA LEU A 426 14.70 -0.48 10.69
C LEU A 426 14.46 -0.70 12.19
N LYS A 427 13.19 -0.78 12.58
CA LYS A 427 12.75 -1.02 13.95
C LYS A 427 12.57 -2.50 14.23
N THR A 428 11.91 -3.21 13.33
CA THR A 428 11.64 -4.65 13.45
C THR A 428 11.68 -5.32 12.08
N LEU A 429 12.02 -6.60 12.09
CA LEU A 429 11.86 -7.54 10.98
C LEU A 429 11.18 -8.79 11.56
N ILE A 430 9.92 -9.02 11.17
CA ILE A 430 9.11 -10.11 11.73
C ILE A 430 8.70 -11.04 10.59
N THR A 431 9.22 -12.26 10.60
CA THR A 431 8.86 -13.27 9.61
C THR A 431 7.78 -14.18 10.16
N ASN A 432 6.70 -14.36 9.40
CA ASN A 432 5.65 -15.33 9.66
C ASN A 432 5.72 -16.40 8.58
N TRP A 433 5.94 -17.64 8.97
CA TRP A 433 5.94 -18.80 8.08
C TRP A 433 4.79 -19.73 8.45
N TYR A 434 3.98 -20.09 7.46
CA TYR A 434 2.83 -20.96 7.60
C TYR A 434 3.13 -22.29 6.89
N GLY A 435 3.26 -23.36 7.67
CA GLY A 435 3.59 -24.67 7.13
C GLY A 435 3.76 -25.74 8.20
N TYR A 436 4.23 -26.92 7.76
CA TYR A 436 4.52 -28.06 8.62
C TYR A 436 5.55 -28.97 7.98
N GLY A 437 6.19 -29.82 8.77
CA GLY A 437 7.26 -30.69 8.31
C GLY A 437 7.16 -32.06 8.95
N SER A 438 7.76 -33.07 8.31
CA SER A 438 7.79 -34.44 8.80
C SER A 438 9.08 -35.13 8.43
N SER A 439 9.51 -36.06 9.30
CA SER A 439 10.65 -36.95 9.06
C SER A 439 10.50 -38.21 9.93
N VAL A 440 11.53 -39.05 10.00
CA VAL A 440 11.57 -40.19 10.92
C VAL A 440 11.40 -39.79 12.39
N GLY A 441 11.75 -38.55 12.75
CA GLY A 441 11.60 -37.99 14.10
C GLY A 441 10.19 -37.54 14.45
N GLY A 442 9.21 -37.72 13.56
CA GLY A 442 7.83 -37.26 13.73
C GLY A 442 7.50 -36.05 12.88
N ASN A 443 6.36 -35.40 13.18
CA ASN A 443 6.03 -34.11 12.60
C ASN A 443 6.89 -33.04 13.28
N LYS A 444 7.81 -32.42 12.55
CA LYS A 444 8.66 -31.36 13.04
C LYS A 444 9.12 -30.44 11.90
N ALA A 445 8.85 -29.15 12.06
CA ALA A 445 9.37 -28.10 11.21
C ALA A 445 10.09 -27.06 12.07
N THR A 446 11.21 -26.55 11.57
CA THR A 446 12.01 -25.53 12.23
C THR A 446 12.17 -24.32 11.32
N LEU A 447 11.97 -23.13 11.89
CA LEU A 447 12.26 -21.85 11.27
C LEU A 447 13.61 -21.34 11.82
N GLY A 448 14.47 -20.87 10.93
CA GLY A 448 15.74 -20.23 11.24
C GLY A 448 15.87 -18.89 10.56
N VAL A 449 16.73 -18.03 11.11
CA VAL A 449 17.09 -16.72 10.57
C VAL A 449 18.60 -16.64 10.34
N TRP A 450 19.01 -16.03 9.23
CA TRP A 450 20.43 -15.84 8.92
C TRP A 450 20.97 -14.61 9.64
N VAL A 451 21.97 -14.80 10.49
CA VAL A 451 22.59 -13.74 11.31
C VAL A 451 24.10 -13.96 11.31
N ASN A 452 24.89 -12.92 11.04
CA ASN A 452 26.37 -13.01 11.10
C ASN A 452 26.94 -14.20 10.32
N ASN A 453 26.42 -14.44 9.12
CA ASN A 453 26.81 -15.56 8.26
C ASN A 453 26.55 -16.95 8.86
N SER A 454 25.52 -17.11 9.69
CA SER A 454 25.11 -18.41 10.25
C SER A 454 23.61 -18.48 10.52
N TRP A 455 23.05 -19.69 10.46
CA TRP A 455 21.64 -19.92 10.82
C TRP A 455 21.48 -19.94 12.34
N VAL A 456 20.54 -19.14 12.86
CA VAL A 456 20.09 -19.18 14.24
C VAL A 456 18.67 -19.73 14.26
N THR A 457 18.44 -20.82 15.00
CA THR A 457 17.11 -21.40 15.17
C THR A 457 16.21 -20.40 15.90
N SER A 458 15.09 -20.01 15.27
CA SER A 458 14.13 -19.08 15.87
C SER A 458 12.98 -19.83 16.55
N LYS A 459 12.35 -20.80 15.87
CA LYS A 459 11.18 -21.55 16.35
C LYS A 459 11.07 -22.96 15.77
N THR A 460 10.38 -23.85 16.49
CA THR A 460 10.04 -25.20 16.04
C THR A 460 8.57 -25.51 16.32
N SER A 461 7.91 -26.23 15.40
CA SER A 461 6.54 -26.76 15.55
C SER A 461 6.55 -28.28 15.37
N THR A 462 5.65 -28.97 16.09
CA THR A 462 5.40 -30.41 15.94
C THR A 462 4.02 -30.73 15.35
N SER A 463 3.36 -29.73 14.73
CA SER A 463 2.05 -29.88 14.11
C SER A 463 2.10 -30.77 12.86
N SER A 464 1.07 -31.59 12.64
CA SER A 464 0.86 -32.36 11.42
C SER A 464 0.14 -31.59 10.31
N SER A 465 -0.28 -30.36 10.59
CA SER A 465 -0.96 -29.45 9.67
C SER A 465 -0.38 -28.04 9.77
N VAL A 466 -0.76 -27.17 8.82
CA VAL A 466 -0.26 -25.79 8.69
C VAL A 466 -0.28 -25.07 10.05
N ALA A 467 0.90 -24.68 10.52
CA ALA A 467 1.12 -23.92 11.74
C ALA A 467 1.87 -22.63 11.43
N ASN A 468 1.63 -21.57 12.20
CA ASN A 468 2.36 -20.31 12.09
C ASN A 468 3.60 -20.34 13.00
N LEU A 469 4.79 -20.25 12.42
CA LEU A 469 6.04 -19.98 13.13
C LEU A 469 6.45 -18.52 12.91
N VAL A 470 6.65 -17.79 14.00
CA VAL A 470 6.99 -16.36 13.98
C VAL A 470 8.38 -16.12 14.54
N ASP A 471 9.25 -15.47 13.75
CA ASP A 471 10.53 -14.94 14.23
C ASP A 471 10.38 -13.46 14.61
N THR A 472 10.79 -13.10 15.83
CA THR A 472 10.70 -11.74 16.39
C THR A 472 12.06 -11.21 16.88
N SER A 473 13.16 -11.75 16.36
CA SER A 473 14.54 -11.49 16.79
C SER A 473 15.05 -10.09 16.40
N ASN A 474 14.39 -9.04 16.90
CA ASN A 474 14.58 -7.64 16.47
C ASN A 474 15.86 -6.96 17.01
N THR A 475 16.58 -7.55 17.97
CA THR A 475 17.78 -6.96 18.59
C THR A 475 19.04 -7.05 17.72
N ILE A 476 18.98 -7.78 16.61
CA ILE A 476 20.12 -8.14 15.76
C ILE A 476 19.93 -7.75 14.28
N ILE A 477 18.97 -6.86 13.98
CA ILE A 477 18.63 -6.42 12.61
C ILE A 477 19.87 -6.06 11.77
N PRO A 478 20.87 -5.30 12.27
CA PRO A 478 22.08 -4.99 11.49
C PRO A 478 22.83 -6.21 10.96
N ASN A 479 22.69 -7.36 11.64
CA ASN A 479 23.37 -8.61 11.32
C ASN A 479 22.50 -9.57 10.48
N MET A 480 21.21 -9.27 10.32
CA MET A 480 20.25 -10.05 9.53
C MET A 480 20.26 -9.67 8.04
N ILE A 481 20.72 -8.46 7.72
CA ILE A 481 20.75 -7.93 6.34
C ILE A 481 22.15 -8.12 5.75
N ASP A 482 22.22 -8.87 4.65
CA ASP A 482 23.47 -9.15 3.94
C ASP A 482 23.98 -7.93 3.15
N SER A 483 25.14 -8.07 2.49
CA SER A 483 25.74 -6.98 1.70
C SER A 483 24.96 -6.62 0.43
N ASN A 484 24.04 -7.49 -0.01
CA ASN A 484 23.19 -7.27 -1.17
C ASN A 484 21.84 -6.65 -0.78
N GLY A 485 21.56 -6.49 0.51
CA GLY A 485 20.32 -5.92 1.04
C GLY A 485 19.22 -6.93 1.31
N PHE A 486 19.53 -8.22 1.38
CA PHE A 486 18.57 -9.28 1.65
C PHE A 486 18.56 -9.68 3.12
N ALA A 487 17.36 -10.02 3.62
CA ALA A 487 17.19 -10.80 4.85
C ALA A 487 16.77 -12.23 4.48
N HIS A 488 17.35 -13.22 5.16
CA HIS A 488 17.15 -14.63 4.83
C HIS A 488 16.56 -15.43 6.01
N PHE A 489 15.59 -16.27 5.68
CA PHE A 489 14.91 -17.17 6.61
C PHE A 489 14.87 -18.57 6.02
N LEU A 490 14.91 -19.60 6.86
CA LEU A 490 14.95 -20.99 6.41
C LEU A 490 13.89 -21.79 7.14
N ALA A 491 13.03 -22.49 6.41
CA ALA A 491 12.20 -23.56 6.95
C ALA A 491 12.79 -24.92 6.57
N TYR A 492 12.95 -25.82 7.54
CA TYR A 492 13.45 -27.17 7.28
C TYR A 492 12.82 -28.20 8.21
N ALA A 493 12.80 -29.46 7.75
CA ALA A 493 12.44 -30.61 8.56
C ALA A 493 13.69 -31.38 9.00
N ASP A 494 13.59 -32.18 10.06
CA ASP A 494 14.71 -33.04 10.47
C ASP A 494 15.12 -34.01 9.32
N PRO A 495 16.36 -34.54 9.32
CA PRO A 495 16.82 -35.42 8.24
C PRO A 495 15.93 -36.65 8.02
N ALA A 496 15.87 -37.10 6.77
CA ALA A 496 15.25 -38.36 6.40
C ALA A 496 16.01 -39.49 7.08
N GLY A 497 15.31 -40.55 7.46
CA GLY A 497 15.95 -41.65 8.17
C GLY A 497 15.14 -42.93 8.14
N ASN A 498 15.82 -44.01 8.48
CA ASN A 498 15.24 -45.34 8.49
C ASN A 498 14.31 -45.50 9.69
N VAL A 499 13.13 -46.10 9.46
CA VAL A 499 12.29 -46.59 10.55
C VAL A 499 13.07 -47.67 11.30
N ALA A 500 13.11 -47.58 12.63
CA ALA A 500 13.77 -48.58 13.45
C ALA A 500 13.15 -49.97 13.23
N ASP A 501 14.00 -51.00 13.15
CA ASP A 501 13.53 -52.37 13.00
C ASP A 501 12.70 -52.79 14.23
N PRO A 502 11.66 -53.63 14.07
CA PRO A 502 10.88 -54.10 15.20
C PRO A 502 11.75 -54.91 16.16
N THR A 503 11.75 -54.56 17.44
CA THR A 503 12.58 -55.22 18.46
C THR A 503 11.83 -56.25 19.30
N GLN A 504 10.51 -56.37 19.11
CA GLN A 504 9.65 -57.28 19.87
C GLN A 504 9.08 -58.34 18.93
N ALA A 505 9.12 -59.60 19.36
CA ALA A 505 8.43 -60.69 18.65
C ALA A 505 6.90 -60.45 18.64
N PRO A 506 6.17 -60.96 17.64
CA PRO A 506 4.71 -60.90 17.64
C PRO A 506 4.13 -61.72 18.79
N THR A 507 3.05 -61.23 19.40
CA THR A 507 2.26 -61.99 20.38
C THR A 507 1.32 -62.92 19.62
N LEU A 508 1.42 -64.22 19.87
CA LEU A 508 0.70 -65.25 19.13
C LEU A 508 -0.32 -65.96 20.03
N SER A 509 -1.53 -66.20 19.51
CA SER A 509 -2.54 -67.03 20.18
C SER A 509 -3.31 -67.89 19.18
N ALA A 510 -3.73 -69.08 19.62
CA ALA A 510 -4.55 -69.99 18.82
C ALA A 510 -6.04 -69.71 19.06
N SER A 511 -6.87 -69.72 18.00
CA SER A 511 -8.33 -69.51 18.12
C SER A 511 -9.14 -70.32 17.11
N GLY A 512 -10.44 -70.53 17.36
CA GLY A 512 -11.36 -71.12 16.36
C GLY A 512 -11.27 -72.65 16.21
N SER A 513 -12.14 -73.21 15.36
CA SER A 513 -12.28 -74.65 15.12
C SER A 513 -12.56 -75.03 13.65
N GLY A 514 -12.17 -74.18 12.68
CA GLY A 514 -12.45 -74.37 11.25
C GLY A 514 -11.29 -74.07 10.29
N SER A 515 -10.08 -73.85 10.81
CA SER A 515 -8.89 -73.50 10.01
C SER A 515 -8.48 -74.58 9.01
N SER A 516 -7.94 -74.17 7.86
CA SER A 516 -7.27 -75.05 6.88
C SER A 516 -5.76 -75.10 7.06
N LEU A 517 -5.26 -74.56 8.18
CA LEU A 517 -3.87 -74.75 8.61
C LEU A 517 -3.67 -76.18 9.15
N ALA A 518 -2.55 -76.79 8.78
CA ALA A 518 -2.15 -78.09 9.34
C ALA A 518 -1.74 -77.94 10.80
N ALA A 519 -2.01 -78.95 11.63
CA ALA A 519 -1.50 -79.00 12.99
C ALA A 519 0.05 -79.01 12.99
N GLY A 520 0.67 -78.20 13.84
CA GLY A 520 2.11 -78.06 13.86
C GLY A 520 2.58 -76.76 14.52
N THR A 521 3.90 -76.61 14.62
CA THR A 521 4.55 -75.37 15.08
C THR A 521 4.77 -74.43 13.91
N TYR A 522 4.33 -73.19 14.07
CA TYR A 522 4.51 -72.11 13.13
C TYR A 522 5.40 -71.03 13.72
N TYR A 523 6.22 -70.43 12.89
CA TYR A 523 7.14 -69.35 13.21
C TYR A 523 6.65 -68.09 12.51
N VAL A 524 6.64 -66.97 13.23
CA VAL A 524 6.01 -65.72 12.81
C VAL A 524 6.95 -64.55 13.05
N GLN A 525 7.09 -63.72 12.04
CA GLN A 525 7.79 -62.44 12.08
C GLN A 525 6.92 -61.35 11.46
N TYR A 526 7.28 -60.09 11.72
CA TYR A 526 6.68 -58.96 11.01
C TYR A 526 7.73 -57.89 10.70
N THR A 527 7.42 -57.01 9.75
CA THR A 527 8.23 -55.86 9.35
C THR A 527 7.34 -54.61 9.32
N TRP A 528 7.94 -53.43 9.40
CA TRP A 528 7.27 -52.17 9.10
C TRP A 528 7.46 -51.79 7.64
N VAL A 529 6.40 -51.31 6.99
CA VAL A 529 6.41 -50.87 5.61
C VAL A 529 6.12 -49.38 5.55
N THR A 530 6.92 -48.66 4.77
CA THR A 530 6.75 -47.24 4.44
C THR A 530 6.46 -47.09 2.95
N ALA A 531 6.18 -45.87 2.49
CA ALA A 531 6.07 -45.59 1.06
C ALA A 531 7.38 -45.86 0.27
N ASN A 532 8.54 -45.91 0.94
CA ASN A 532 9.86 -46.00 0.30
C ASN A 532 10.64 -47.28 0.63
N GLY A 533 10.02 -48.26 1.30
CA GLY A 533 10.68 -49.52 1.61
C GLY A 533 10.17 -50.21 2.87
N GLU A 534 10.90 -51.23 3.31
CA GLU A 534 10.52 -52.15 4.37
C GLU A 534 11.68 -52.41 5.35
N THR A 535 11.39 -52.56 6.64
CA THR A 535 12.40 -52.84 7.67
C THR A 535 12.89 -54.28 7.62
N MET A 536 13.91 -54.60 8.43
CA MET A 536 14.19 -55.99 8.77
C MET A 536 13.04 -56.60 9.57
N THR A 537 12.99 -57.94 9.60
CA THR A 537 12.02 -58.68 10.39
C THR A 537 12.24 -58.53 11.89
N SER A 538 11.15 -58.60 12.65
CA SER A 538 11.16 -58.72 14.11
C SER A 538 11.90 -59.97 14.57
N PRO A 539 12.29 -60.06 15.86
CA PRO A 539 12.55 -61.34 16.48
C PRO A 539 11.41 -62.34 16.19
N GLU A 540 11.76 -63.60 16.03
CA GLU A 540 10.84 -64.68 15.67
C GLU A 540 10.01 -65.11 16.88
N GLY A 541 8.67 -65.09 16.72
CA GLY A 541 7.75 -65.75 17.64
C GLY A 541 7.36 -67.12 17.10
N ASN A 542 6.99 -68.07 17.95
CA ASN A 542 6.45 -69.36 17.51
C ASN A 542 5.22 -69.79 18.31
N ILE A 543 4.36 -70.58 17.68
CA ILE A 543 3.15 -71.13 18.29
C ILE A 543 2.86 -72.52 17.73
N THR A 544 2.40 -73.43 18.58
CA THR A 544 1.90 -74.75 18.15
C THR A 544 0.38 -74.74 18.16
N ILE A 545 -0.23 -75.05 17.01
CA ILE A 545 -1.68 -75.15 16.85
C ILE A 545 -2.11 -76.60 16.62
N THR A 546 -3.31 -76.95 17.09
CA THR A 546 -3.97 -78.21 16.74
C THR A 546 -4.84 -78.04 15.49
N SER A 547 -5.20 -79.16 14.84
CA SER A 547 -6.02 -79.14 13.62
C SER A 547 -7.30 -78.33 13.82
N GLY A 548 -7.60 -77.43 12.87
CA GLY A 548 -8.78 -76.55 12.91
C GLY A 548 -8.58 -75.22 13.65
N GLN A 549 -7.44 -74.95 14.27
CA GLN A 549 -7.15 -73.66 14.92
C GLN A 549 -6.45 -72.65 14.00
N ASP A 550 -6.75 -71.37 14.19
CA ASP A 550 -6.14 -70.21 13.54
C ASP A 550 -4.94 -69.70 14.33
N ILE A 551 -4.07 -68.96 13.64
CA ILE A 551 -3.00 -68.19 14.26
C ILE A 551 -3.44 -66.72 14.29
N VAL A 552 -3.69 -66.20 15.49
CA VAL A 552 -3.90 -64.77 15.71
C VAL A 552 -2.55 -64.14 16.06
N VAL A 553 -2.09 -63.27 15.18
CA VAL A 553 -0.84 -62.50 15.29
C VAL A 553 -1.20 -61.10 15.78
N THR A 554 -0.71 -60.72 16.95
CA THR A 554 -0.82 -59.35 17.46
C THR A 554 0.55 -58.69 17.51
N ILE A 555 0.67 -57.52 16.88
CA ILE A 555 1.90 -56.73 16.77
C ILE A 555 1.75 -55.37 17.48
N PRO A 556 2.86 -54.67 17.79
CA PRO A 556 2.80 -53.30 18.31
C PRO A 556 2.09 -52.34 17.35
N SER A 557 1.68 -51.17 17.84
CA SER A 557 1.20 -50.09 16.98
C SER A 557 2.26 -49.67 15.96
N LEU A 558 1.84 -49.34 14.74
CA LEU A 558 2.73 -48.87 13.68
C LEU A 558 3.58 -47.67 14.18
N PRO A 559 4.92 -47.70 13.99
CA PRO A 559 5.76 -46.54 14.28
C PRO A 559 5.48 -45.40 13.30
N PHE A 560 5.87 -44.18 13.66
CA PHE A 560 5.67 -43.00 12.81
C PHE A 560 6.27 -43.21 11.41
N GLY A 561 5.49 -42.92 10.37
CA GLY A 561 5.88 -43.08 8.96
C GLY A 561 5.66 -44.47 8.38
N ALA A 562 5.37 -45.49 9.20
CA ALA A 562 4.93 -46.80 8.71
C ALA A 562 3.43 -46.75 8.34
N THR A 563 3.08 -47.26 7.16
CA THR A 563 1.70 -47.29 6.65
C THR A 563 1.02 -48.62 6.91
N GLN A 564 1.80 -49.70 7.04
CA GLN A 564 1.34 -51.06 7.31
C GLN A 564 2.49 -51.90 7.87
N ALA A 565 2.17 -53.12 8.33
CA ALA A 565 3.13 -54.16 8.64
C ALA A 565 2.94 -55.37 7.73
N ASN A 566 4.02 -55.96 7.22
CA ASN A 566 3.92 -57.26 6.54
C ASN A 566 4.11 -58.38 7.58
N VAL A 567 3.32 -59.46 7.46
CA VAL A 567 3.38 -60.61 8.36
C VAL A 567 3.94 -61.82 7.61
N TYR A 568 4.98 -62.42 8.18
CA TYR A 568 5.73 -63.54 7.65
C TYR A 568 5.47 -64.76 8.51
N ILE A 569 5.09 -65.88 7.89
CA ILE A 569 4.80 -67.13 8.59
C ILE A 569 5.47 -68.30 7.86
N GLY A 570 6.08 -69.21 8.60
CA GLY A 570 6.68 -70.45 8.11
C GLY A 570 6.45 -71.61 9.07
N THR A 571 6.72 -72.83 8.61
CA THR A 571 6.65 -74.07 9.42
C THR A 571 8.01 -74.51 9.95
N THR A 572 9.07 -73.78 9.62
CA THR A 572 10.45 -73.98 10.10
C THR A 572 11.05 -72.62 10.45
N SER A 573 11.81 -72.54 11.54
CA SER A 573 12.52 -71.32 11.94
C SER A 573 13.45 -70.83 10.82
N GLY A 574 13.40 -69.53 10.53
CA GLY A 574 14.12 -68.91 9.41
C GLY A 574 13.58 -69.24 8.02
N GLY A 575 12.43 -69.91 7.94
CA GLY A 575 11.76 -70.32 6.70
C GLY A 575 10.46 -69.56 6.43
N GLU A 576 10.30 -68.37 7.01
CA GLU A 576 9.07 -67.58 6.94
C GLU A 576 8.92 -66.86 5.59
N TYR A 577 7.69 -66.88 5.07
CA TYR A 577 7.31 -66.14 3.86
C TYR A 577 6.15 -65.20 4.18
N ARG A 578 6.11 -64.05 3.50
CA ARG A 578 5.05 -63.06 3.62
C ARG A 578 3.71 -63.70 3.27
N GLN A 579 2.82 -63.78 4.26
CA GLN A 579 1.47 -64.29 4.07
C GLN A 579 0.47 -63.16 3.79
N SER A 580 0.65 -62.01 4.46
CA SER A 580 -0.24 -60.87 4.31
C SER A 580 0.43 -59.58 4.78
N ASN A 581 -0.36 -58.51 4.80
CA ASN A 581 -0.08 -57.28 5.51
C ASN A 581 -1.27 -56.89 6.41
N THR A 582 -1.02 -55.99 7.34
CA THR A 582 -2.05 -55.40 8.20
C THR A 582 -1.78 -53.92 8.43
N THR A 583 -2.85 -53.12 8.43
CA THR A 583 -2.82 -51.68 8.80
C THR A 583 -3.26 -51.46 10.25
N VAL A 584 -3.63 -52.53 10.95
CA VAL A 584 -4.04 -52.56 12.36
C VAL A 584 -3.14 -53.52 13.15
N THR A 585 -3.30 -53.59 14.47
CA THR A 585 -2.38 -54.36 15.34
C THR A 585 -2.60 -55.88 15.32
N THR A 586 -3.61 -56.39 14.61
CA THR A 586 -3.96 -57.82 14.62
C THR A 586 -4.14 -58.36 13.21
N TYR A 587 -3.66 -59.58 12.97
CA TYR A 587 -3.82 -60.35 11.75
C TYR A 587 -4.16 -61.81 12.10
N THR A 588 -5.12 -62.41 11.41
CA THR A 588 -5.50 -63.81 11.62
C THR A 588 -5.18 -64.64 10.39
N GLN A 589 -4.35 -65.67 10.55
CA GLN A 589 -4.11 -66.68 9.52
C GLN A 589 -5.08 -67.85 9.73
N HIS A 590 -5.94 -68.09 8.74
CA HIS A 590 -6.95 -69.16 8.73
C HIS A 590 -6.82 -70.11 7.52
N THR A 591 -6.15 -69.64 6.47
CA THR A 591 -5.91 -70.41 5.24
C THR A 591 -4.53 -71.03 5.23
N SER A 592 -4.33 -72.11 4.46
CA SER A 592 -3.02 -72.69 4.23
C SER A 592 -1.97 -71.64 3.78
N LEU A 593 -0.72 -71.81 4.21
CA LEU A 593 0.36 -70.88 3.89
C LEU A 593 0.63 -70.82 2.38
N LEU A 594 0.90 -69.62 1.88
CA LEU A 594 1.40 -69.40 0.52
C LEU A 594 2.78 -70.05 0.35
N THR A 595 3.04 -70.60 -0.83
CA THR A 595 4.29 -71.30 -1.16
C THR A 595 5.35 -70.36 -1.76
N ASN A 596 6.61 -70.75 -1.58
CA ASN A 596 7.84 -69.97 -1.80
C ASN A 596 7.91 -69.23 -3.16
N THR A 597 8.01 -67.91 -3.10
CA THR A 597 8.39 -67.01 -4.21
C THR A 597 9.49 -66.08 -3.73
N ALA A 598 10.52 -65.82 -4.56
CA ALA A 598 11.71 -65.05 -4.17
C ALA A 598 11.40 -63.61 -3.66
N THR A 599 10.26 -63.03 -4.05
CA THR A 599 9.78 -61.71 -3.62
C THR A 599 9.10 -61.70 -2.25
N SER A 600 8.92 -62.87 -1.63
CA SER A 600 8.11 -63.05 -0.41
C SER A 600 8.92 -63.55 0.79
N ALA A 601 10.24 -63.69 0.66
CA ALA A 601 11.11 -64.09 1.77
C ALA A 601 11.25 -62.99 2.84
N SER A 602 11.51 -63.39 4.09
CA SER A 602 11.84 -62.47 5.19
C SER A 602 12.96 -61.49 4.82
N ARG A 603 12.80 -60.23 5.23
CA ARG A 603 13.72 -59.14 4.88
C ARG A 603 14.96 -59.15 5.78
N THR A 604 16.13 -59.12 5.14
CA THR A 604 17.45 -59.11 5.82
C THR A 604 18.16 -57.76 5.79
N THR A 605 17.58 -56.75 5.13
CA THR A 605 18.12 -55.38 5.07
C THR A 605 17.00 -54.37 5.26
N ASN A 606 17.28 -53.29 6.00
CA ASN A 606 16.31 -52.21 6.22
C ASN A 606 16.39 -51.19 5.07
N THR A 607 15.28 -51.04 4.36
CA THR A 607 15.09 -50.05 3.28
C THR A 607 13.96 -49.07 3.59
N ALA A 608 13.29 -49.20 4.74
CA ALA A 608 12.15 -48.39 5.14
C ALA A 608 12.60 -46.97 5.54
N VAL A 609 12.50 -46.02 4.62
CA VAL A 609 12.86 -44.62 4.86
C VAL A 609 11.61 -43.74 4.98
N VAL A 610 11.55 -42.97 6.07
CA VAL A 610 10.63 -41.85 6.20
C VAL A 610 11.31 -40.62 5.59
N ALA A 611 10.66 -40.04 4.58
CA ALA A 611 11.18 -38.88 3.88
C ALA A 611 11.21 -37.65 4.80
N SER A 612 12.24 -36.82 4.67
CA SER A 612 12.22 -35.45 5.20
C SER A 612 11.37 -34.61 4.26
N THR A 613 10.32 -33.96 4.77
CA THR A 613 9.38 -33.18 3.97
C THR A 613 9.11 -31.85 4.67
N ILE A 614 9.18 -30.75 3.93
CA ILE A 614 8.75 -29.43 4.38
C ILE A 614 7.64 -28.91 3.46
N ASN A 615 6.50 -28.58 4.05
CA ASN A 615 5.31 -28.06 3.39
C ASN A 615 5.17 -26.59 3.78
N THR A 616 5.05 -25.70 2.80
CA THR A 616 4.77 -24.28 3.05
C THR A 616 3.56 -23.86 2.25
N ASP A 617 2.66 -23.25 2.98
CA ASP A 617 1.44 -22.66 2.48
C ASP A 617 1.66 -21.18 2.18
N TYR A 618 2.26 -20.45 3.13
CA TYR A 618 2.46 -19.02 2.99
C TYR A 618 3.66 -18.53 3.80
N VAL A 619 4.27 -17.43 3.36
CA VAL A 619 5.33 -16.75 4.11
C VAL A 619 5.28 -15.25 3.85
N GLU A 620 5.47 -14.48 4.90
CA GLU A 620 5.56 -13.03 4.83
C GLU A 620 6.61 -12.47 5.79
N LEU A 621 7.14 -11.31 5.42
CA LEU A 621 8.05 -10.51 6.24
C LEU A 621 7.41 -9.14 6.51
N GLN A 622 7.15 -8.83 7.77
CA GLN A 622 6.79 -7.48 8.19
C GLN A 622 8.05 -6.67 8.50
N ILE A 623 8.13 -5.48 7.91
CA ILE A 623 9.23 -4.54 7.99
C ILE A 623 8.71 -3.26 8.62
N ASP A 624 9.11 -2.93 9.86
CA ASP A 624 8.72 -1.66 10.50
C ASP A 624 9.90 -0.68 10.44
N LEU A 625 9.65 0.54 9.97
CA LEU A 625 10.64 1.62 10.05
C LEU A 625 10.64 2.25 11.44
N LYS A 626 11.81 2.74 11.87
CA LYS A 626 11.88 3.63 13.02
C LYS A 626 11.14 4.94 12.72
N PRO A 627 10.47 5.57 13.70
CA PRO A 627 9.78 6.85 13.49
C PRO A 627 10.67 7.96 12.90
N GLU A 628 11.96 7.94 13.25
CA GLU A 628 12.98 8.88 12.78
C GLU A 628 13.48 8.62 11.36
N ALA A 629 13.18 7.47 10.76
CA ALA A 629 13.59 7.15 9.41
C ALA A 629 13.10 8.24 8.44
N VAL A 630 13.99 8.68 7.54
CA VAL A 630 13.69 9.68 6.52
C VAL A 630 13.88 9.05 5.15
N LEU A 631 12.79 8.98 4.40
CA LEU A 631 12.80 8.61 2.98
C LEU A 631 12.60 9.85 2.11
N HIS A 632 13.22 9.85 0.94
CA HIS A 632 12.93 10.79 -0.14
C HIS A 632 11.75 10.26 -0.97
N ASP A 633 11.01 11.17 -1.58
CA ASP A 633 9.91 10.88 -2.51
C ASP A 633 8.93 9.82 -1.99
N PRO A 634 8.21 10.10 -0.88
CA PRO A 634 7.37 9.10 -0.21
C PRO A 634 6.32 8.50 -1.15
N LEU A 635 6.09 7.18 -1.02
CA LEU A 635 5.21 6.37 -1.87
C LEU A 635 3.99 5.80 -1.14
N VAL A 636 3.87 6.09 0.15
CA VAL A 636 2.79 5.56 0.98
C VAL A 636 1.48 6.21 0.56
N GLN A 637 0.47 5.39 0.29
CA GLN A 637 -0.85 5.83 -0.14
C GLN A 637 -1.70 6.33 1.03
N LEU A 638 -1.19 7.36 1.73
CA LEU A 638 -1.84 8.04 2.84
C LEU A 638 -2.11 9.48 2.40
N TYR A 639 -3.38 9.86 2.35
CA TYR A 639 -3.83 11.15 1.83
C TYR A 639 -4.69 11.90 2.84
N GLU A 640 -4.53 13.22 2.90
CA GLU A 640 -5.50 14.12 3.55
C GLU A 640 -6.72 14.26 2.64
N VAL A 641 -7.92 14.22 3.22
CA VAL A 641 -9.21 14.35 2.51
C VAL A 641 -10.08 15.38 3.22
N ASP A 642 -11.04 15.97 2.52
CA ASP A 642 -12.03 16.82 3.16
C ASP A 642 -13.14 16.01 3.86
N SER A 643 -13.98 16.68 4.64
CA SER A 643 -15.06 16.05 5.42
C SER A 643 -16.13 15.38 4.55
N THR A 644 -16.37 15.90 3.33
CA THR A 644 -17.36 15.35 2.40
C THR A 644 -16.84 14.06 1.80
N GLU A 645 -15.60 14.05 1.31
CA GLU A 645 -14.94 12.85 0.81
C GLU A 645 -14.81 11.79 1.92
N TYR A 646 -14.42 12.22 3.13
CA TYR A 646 -14.33 11.33 4.29
C TYR A 646 -15.64 10.60 4.58
N SER A 647 -16.78 11.29 4.48
CA SER A 647 -18.10 10.71 4.73
C SER A 647 -18.48 9.64 3.68
N ASN A 648 -18.03 9.80 2.44
CA ASN A 648 -18.32 8.91 1.31
C ASN A 648 -17.45 7.64 1.26
N ILE A 649 -16.18 7.73 1.68
CA ILE A 649 -15.22 6.63 1.64
C ILE A 649 -15.74 5.41 2.40
N LEU A 650 -15.78 4.24 1.73
CA LEU A 650 -16.27 2.95 2.26
C LEU A 650 -17.73 2.97 2.74
N VAL A 651 -18.50 3.97 2.33
CA VAL A 651 -19.94 4.09 2.62
C VAL A 651 -20.71 4.18 1.31
N THR A 652 -20.46 5.23 0.52
CA THR A 652 -21.03 5.39 -0.83
C THR A 652 -20.03 4.98 -1.91
N TRP A 653 -18.73 5.07 -1.61
CA TRP A 653 -17.66 4.61 -2.50
C TRP A 653 -17.16 3.25 -2.03
N ASP A 654 -17.24 2.25 -2.91
CA ASP A 654 -16.63 0.95 -2.66
C ASP A 654 -15.10 1.02 -2.65
N GLU A 655 -14.45 -0.06 -2.22
CA GLU A 655 -12.99 -0.11 -2.09
C GLU A 655 -12.27 0.21 -3.41
N THR A 656 -12.77 -0.34 -4.53
CA THR A 656 -12.25 -0.09 -5.88
C THR A 656 -12.36 1.38 -6.26
N SER A 657 -13.49 2.02 -5.97
CA SER A 657 -13.68 3.45 -6.20
C SER A 657 -12.70 4.27 -5.37
N VAL A 658 -12.47 3.91 -4.11
CA VAL A 658 -11.50 4.58 -3.23
C VAL A 658 -10.06 4.42 -3.75
N LEU A 659 -9.66 3.23 -4.17
CA LEU A 659 -8.33 2.96 -4.76
C LEU A 659 -8.11 3.77 -6.05
N ASN A 660 -9.11 3.81 -6.92
CA ASN A 660 -9.07 4.64 -8.12
C ASN A 660 -9.02 6.13 -7.77
N ARG A 661 -9.67 6.55 -6.68
CA ARG A 661 -9.70 7.95 -6.27
C ARG A 661 -8.39 8.38 -5.60
N TYR A 662 -7.67 7.47 -4.97
CA TYR A 662 -6.43 7.73 -4.24
C TYR A 662 -5.35 6.71 -4.60
N PRO A 663 -4.86 6.74 -5.86
CA PRO A 663 -3.85 5.81 -6.35
C PRO A 663 -2.48 6.10 -5.73
N LYS A 664 -1.50 5.22 -5.94
CA LYS A 664 -0.12 5.43 -5.49
C LYS A 664 0.54 6.59 -6.23
N VAL A 665 0.96 7.61 -5.47
CA VAL A 665 1.69 8.78 -6.01
C VAL A 665 3.07 8.89 -5.38
N GLN A 666 4.02 9.47 -6.12
CA GLN A 666 5.34 9.80 -5.60
C GLN A 666 5.40 11.26 -5.18
N GLY A 667 5.57 11.49 -3.88
CA GLY A 667 5.60 12.82 -3.30
C GLY A 667 4.31 13.61 -3.57
N VAL A 668 4.46 14.80 -4.16
CA VAL A 668 3.35 15.65 -4.61
C VAL A 668 3.13 15.47 -6.11
N GLN A 669 1.91 15.13 -6.50
CA GLN A 669 1.51 14.99 -7.90
C GLN A 669 0.28 15.83 -8.21
N HIS A 670 0.43 16.74 -9.18
CA HIS A 670 -0.68 17.48 -9.78
C HIS A 670 -1.34 16.65 -10.90
N LEU A 671 -2.61 16.94 -11.23
CA LEU A 671 -3.30 16.32 -12.37
C LEU A 671 -2.54 16.68 -13.66
N GLN A 672 -2.06 15.67 -14.39
CA GLN A 672 -1.19 15.86 -15.55
C GLN A 672 -1.71 15.11 -16.76
N ASN A 673 -1.72 15.81 -17.89
CA ASN A 673 -2.20 15.35 -19.17
C ASN A 673 -3.56 14.64 -19.09
N PRO A 674 -4.62 15.32 -18.59
CA PRO A 674 -5.94 14.72 -18.57
C PRO A 674 -6.42 14.40 -19.99
N TYR A 675 -7.27 13.39 -20.09
CA TYR A 675 -7.89 12.99 -21.34
C TYR A 675 -9.37 12.67 -21.16
N VAL A 676 -10.12 12.83 -22.24
CA VAL A 676 -11.49 12.34 -22.41
C VAL A 676 -11.56 11.56 -23.70
N LEU A 677 -12.15 10.36 -23.66
CA LEU A 677 -12.45 9.51 -24.81
C LEU A 677 -13.96 9.27 -24.79
N ALA A 678 -14.68 9.78 -25.76
CA ALA A 678 -16.08 9.44 -25.95
C ALA A 678 -16.18 8.41 -27.07
N GLU A 679 -16.75 7.26 -26.77
CA GLU A 679 -17.02 6.25 -27.79
C GLU A 679 -18.05 6.78 -28.79
N GLY A 680 -17.98 6.32 -30.03
CA GLY A 680 -19.08 6.53 -30.98
C GLY A 680 -20.27 5.63 -30.64
N GLU A 681 -21.29 5.62 -31.49
CA GLU A 681 -22.45 4.73 -31.28
C GLU A 681 -22.06 3.26 -31.13
N ASN A 682 -21.08 2.79 -31.92
CA ASN A 682 -20.64 1.41 -31.93
C ASN A 682 -19.37 1.20 -31.08
N LEU A 683 -19.44 0.30 -30.10
CA LEU A 683 -18.32 -0.08 -29.24
C LEU A 683 -17.39 -1.13 -29.87
N ILE A 684 -17.82 -1.83 -30.93
CA ILE A 684 -17.02 -2.89 -31.56
C ILE A 684 -15.99 -2.27 -32.51
N PRO A 685 -14.68 -2.48 -32.29
CA PRO A 685 -13.64 -2.05 -33.22
C PRO A 685 -13.62 -2.93 -34.48
N PRO A 686 -12.99 -2.48 -35.57
CA PRO A 686 -12.82 -3.30 -36.76
C PRO A 686 -12.10 -4.62 -36.44
N PHE A 687 -12.34 -5.68 -37.20
CA PHE A 687 -11.74 -7.00 -37.00
C PHE A 687 -10.22 -7.03 -37.15
N SER A 688 -9.63 -5.99 -37.76
CA SER A 688 -8.18 -5.79 -37.81
C SER A 688 -7.58 -5.18 -36.53
N ASP A 689 -8.40 -4.75 -35.56
CA ASP A 689 -7.93 -4.22 -34.29
C ASP A 689 -7.35 -5.34 -33.42
N PRO A 690 -6.18 -5.15 -32.78
CA PRO A 690 -5.54 -6.17 -31.95
C PRO A 690 -6.34 -6.56 -30.69
N ALA A 691 -7.40 -5.84 -30.34
CA ALA A 691 -8.33 -6.26 -29.30
C ALA A 691 -9.05 -7.58 -29.66
N TRP A 692 -9.11 -7.93 -30.95
CA TRP A 692 -9.59 -9.22 -31.42
C TRP A 692 -8.51 -10.31 -31.29
N ALA A 693 -8.87 -11.39 -30.61
CA ALA A 693 -8.17 -12.67 -30.69
C ALA A 693 -8.84 -13.51 -31.79
N LEU A 694 -8.33 -13.41 -33.02
CA LEU A 694 -8.87 -14.14 -34.16
C LEU A 694 -8.39 -15.59 -34.16
N HIS A 695 -9.29 -16.52 -34.51
CA HIS A 695 -8.92 -17.91 -34.77
C HIS A 695 -7.96 -18.00 -35.96
N ALA A 696 -7.06 -18.99 -35.98
CA ALA A 696 -6.07 -19.16 -37.05
C ALA A 696 -6.68 -19.35 -38.46
N ASN A 697 -7.91 -19.86 -38.52
CA ASN A 697 -8.66 -20.05 -39.79
C ASN A 697 -9.54 -18.84 -40.17
N THR A 698 -9.49 -17.75 -39.41
CA THR A 698 -10.22 -16.51 -39.70
C THR A 698 -9.38 -15.60 -40.57
N GLN A 699 -9.98 -15.02 -41.60
CA GLN A 699 -9.37 -13.98 -42.43
C GLN A 699 -10.24 -12.73 -42.41
N VAL A 700 -9.63 -11.57 -42.15
CA VAL A 700 -10.29 -10.27 -42.23
C VAL A 700 -10.34 -9.85 -43.70
N THR A 701 -11.54 -9.80 -44.29
CA THR A 701 -11.75 -9.44 -45.70
C THR A 701 -12.04 -7.95 -45.88
N ALA A 702 -12.62 -7.31 -44.85
CA ALA A 702 -12.79 -5.86 -44.75
C ALA A 702 -12.78 -5.44 -43.27
N PRO A 703 -12.67 -4.13 -42.92
CA PRO A 703 -12.59 -3.70 -41.52
C PRO A 703 -13.70 -4.26 -40.61
N TYR A 704 -14.91 -4.43 -41.12
CA TYR A 704 -16.05 -4.99 -40.38
C TYR A 704 -16.63 -6.23 -41.06
N GLU A 705 -15.78 -6.97 -41.79
CA GLU A 705 -16.11 -8.25 -42.40
C GLU A 705 -14.97 -9.26 -42.19
N LEU A 706 -15.29 -10.44 -41.68
CA LEU A 706 -14.35 -11.55 -41.62
C LEU A 706 -14.98 -12.83 -42.16
N THR A 707 -14.12 -13.72 -42.64
CA THR A 707 -14.47 -15.06 -43.10
C THR A 707 -13.76 -16.08 -42.23
N LEU A 708 -14.53 -16.94 -41.56
CA LEU A 708 -14.03 -18.11 -40.84
C LEU A 708 -14.16 -19.34 -41.73
N ASN A 709 -13.02 -19.93 -42.11
CA ASN A 709 -12.99 -21.22 -42.80
C ASN A 709 -12.88 -22.35 -41.78
N ALA A 710 -14.00 -22.70 -41.16
CA ALA A 710 -14.00 -23.63 -40.05
C ALA A 710 -13.68 -25.05 -40.52
N THR A 711 -12.71 -25.69 -39.87
CA THR A 711 -12.28 -27.09 -40.12
C THR A 711 -12.71 -28.05 -39.01
N ALA A 712 -13.25 -27.52 -37.91
CA ALA A 712 -13.76 -28.26 -36.76
C ALA A 712 -14.93 -27.51 -36.12
N ASN A 713 -15.62 -28.17 -35.19
CA ASN A 713 -16.70 -27.55 -34.42
C ASN A 713 -16.14 -26.50 -33.46
N TYR A 714 -16.93 -25.46 -33.19
CA TYR A 714 -16.69 -24.46 -32.15
C TYR A 714 -15.38 -23.66 -32.28
N GLN A 715 -14.88 -23.47 -33.49
CA GLN A 715 -13.76 -22.57 -33.75
C GLN A 715 -14.22 -21.12 -33.61
N ASN A 716 -13.68 -20.41 -32.61
CA ASN A 716 -14.18 -19.10 -32.18
C ASN A 716 -13.12 -18.00 -32.30
N SER A 717 -13.58 -16.79 -32.60
CA SER A 717 -12.80 -15.56 -32.45
C SER A 717 -13.41 -14.72 -31.32
N GLU A 718 -12.58 -13.96 -30.61
CA GLU A 718 -12.99 -13.31 -29.36
C GLU A 718 -12.58 -11.84 -29.30
N LEU A 719 -13.35 -11.03 -28.58
CA LEU A 719 -13.08 -9.61 -28.33
C LEU A 719 -13.37 -9.27 -26.87
N VAL A 720 -12.45 -8.56 -26.22
CA VAL A 720 -12.67 -8.01 -24.86
C VAL A 720 -12.96 -6.51 -24.95
N LEU A 721 -14.08 -6.07 -24.38
CA LEU A 721 -14.54 -4.69 -24.39
C LEU A 721 -14.77 -4.17 -22.98
N LYS A 722 -14.46 -2.89 -22.74
CA LYS A 722 -14.87 -2.19 -21.52
C LYS A 722 -16.34 -1.81 -21.59
N VAL A 723 -17.07 -2.05 -20.51
CA VAL A 723 -18.48 -1.70 -20.32
C VAL A 723 -18.67 -1.03 -18.97
N VAL A 724 -19.71 -0.22 -18.85
CA VAL A 724 -20.19 0.25 -17.55
C VAL A 724 -21.04 -0.82 -16.87
N LYS A 725 -20.81 -1.07 -15.57
CA LYS A 725 -21.57 -2.01 -14.74
C LYS A 725 -23.07 -1.73 -14.76
N ASN A 726 -23.85 -2.79 -14.64
CA ASN A 726 -25.31 -2.80 -14.49
C ASN A 726 -26.07 -2.04 -15.58
N ASN A 727 -25.46 -1.85 -16.75
CA ASN A 727 -26.06 -1.13 -17.87
C ASN A 727 -26.56 -2.09 -18.94
N LEU A 728 -27.61 -1.69 -19.65
CA LEU A 728 -28.13 -2.42 -20.81
C LEU A 728 -27.33 -2.09 -22.06
N TYR A 729 -27.08 -3.13 -22.86
CA TYR A 729 -26.46 -3.02 -24.17
C TYR A 729 -27.24 -3.82 -25.20
N PHE A 730 -27.30 -3.31 -26.42
CA PHE A 730 -27.85 -3.98 -27.58
C PHE A 730 -26.74 -4.40 -28.54
N LEU A 731 -26.66 -5.69 -28.85
CA LEU A 731 -25.68 -6.30 -29.76
C LEU A 731 -26.39 -6.82 -31.01
N SER A 732 -25.80 -6.60 -32.19
CA SER A 732 -26.18 -7.31 -33.41
C SER A 732 -25.01 -7.60 -34.37
N PHE A 733 -25.17 -8.64 -35.18
CA PHE A 733 -24.26 -9.08 -36.24
C PHE A 733 -25.05 -9.58 -37.46
N ASN A 734 -24.44 -9.49 -38.65
CA ASN A 734 -24.88 -10.21 -39.84
C ASN A 734 -24.02 -11.47 -40.06
N THR A 735 -24.64 -12.51 -40.62
CA THR A 735 -23.99 -13.80 -40.94
C THR A 735 -24.39 -14.31 -42.32
N SER A 736 -23.55 -15.13 -42.94
CA SER A 736 -23.92 -15.92 -44.12
C SER A 736 -24.70 -17.21 -43.79
N ASP A 737 -24.71 -17.66 -42.54
CA ASP A 737 -25.31 -18.95 -42.13
C ASP A 737 -25.86 -18.91 -40.69
N ALA A 738 -27.00 -19.57 -40.47
CA ALA A 738 -27.69 -19.65 -39.18
C ALA A 738 -27.01 -20.58 -38.14
N ALA A 739 -26.04 -21.40 -38.56
CA ALA A 739 -25.27 -22.27 -37.66
C ALA A 739 -24.25 -21.52 -36.78
N VAL A 740 -24.06 -20.23 -37.03
CA VAL A 740 -23.21 -19.35 -36.23
C VAL A 740 -23.82 -19.08 -34.87
N GLU A 741 -22.97 -18.99 -33.85
CA GLU A 741 -23.37 -18.70 -32.48
C GLU A 741 -22.54 -17.56 -31.89
N ILE A 742 -23.19 -16.75 -31.04
CA ILE A 742 -22.56 -15.66 -30.29
C ILE A 742 -22.81 -15.85 -28.80
N ALA A 743 -21.79 -15.59 -27.99
CA ALA A 743 -21.89 -15.54 -26.53
C ALA A 743 -21.24 -14.29 -25.96
N VAL A 744 -21.72 -13.89 -24.78
CA VAL A 744 -21.13 -12.81 -23.97
C VAL A 744 -20.83 -13.36 -22.58
N TYR A 745 -19.59 -13.20 -22.14
CA TYR A 745 -19.12 -13.61 -20.83
C TYR A 745 -18.76 -12.40 -19.98
N ASP A 746 -18.68 -12.64 -18.67
CA ASP A 746 -18.01 -11.75 -17.73
C ASP A 746 -16.48 -11.68 -17.96
N ASP A 747 -15.82 -10.77 -17.24
CA ASP A 747 -14.40 -10.39 -17.39
C ASP A 747 -13.44 -11.59 -17.44
N ASP A 748 -13.69 -12.60 -16.60
CA ASP A 748 -12.83 -13.77 -16.41
C ASP A 748 -13.16 -14.95 -17.34
N ASN A 749 -14.13 -14.80 -18.25
CA ASN A 749 -14.67 -15.90 -19.06
C ASN A 749 -15.26 -17.05 -18.21
N LYS A 750 -15.77 -16.73 -17.01
CA LYS A 750 -16.25 -17.73 -16.03
C LYS A 750 -17.76 -17.92 -16.08
N ALA A 751 -18.51 -16.85 -16.32
CA ALA A 751 -19.97 -16.89 -16.37
C ALA A 751 -20.53 -16.30 -17.66
N TYR A 752 -21.55 -16.97 -18.21
CA TYR A 752 -22.32 -16.44 -19.32
C TYR A 752 -23.21 -15.29 -18.83
N ILE A 753 -22.93 -14.08 -19.32
CA ILE A 753 -23.91 -12.98 -19.31
C ILE A 753 -25.01 -13.30 -20.34
N ARG A 754 -24.60 -13.92 -21.44
CA ARG A 754 -25.49 -14.53 -22.42
C ARG A 754 -24.83 -15.75 -23.05
N SER A 755 -25.48 -16.90 -22.88
CA SER A 755 -25.05 -18.17 -23.47
C SER A 755 -25.09 -18.14 -24.99
N TYR A 756 -24.34 -19.06 -25.61
CA TYR A 756 -24.33 -19.24 -27.05
C TYR A 756 -25.74 -19.31 -27.61
N ASN A 757 -26.00 -18.43 -28.57
CA ASN A 757 -27.31 -18.29 -29.19
C ASN A 757 -27.13 -18.03 -30.69
N SER A 758 -28.00 -18.62 -31.50
CA SER A 758 -28.11 -18.36 -32.94
C SER A 758 -28.91 -17.08 -33.24
N ALA A 759 -29.60 -16.51 -32.24
CA ALA A 759 -30.11 -15.15 -32.31
C ALA A 759 -28.93 -14.18 -32.28
N LEU A 760 -28.59 -13.61 -33.44
CA LEU A 760 -27.46 -12.70 -33.63
C LEU A 760 -27.81 -11.23 -33.36
N SER A 761 -28.93 -10.98 -32.67
CA SER A 761 -29.40 -9.65 -32.29
C SER A 761 -30.16 -9.73 -30.96
N PHE A 762 -29.65 -9.11 -29.91
CA PHE A 762 -30.25 -9.17 -28.56
C PHE A 762 -29.78 -8.05 -27.63
N THR A 763 -30.52 -7.86 -26.54
CA THR A 763 -30.14 -6.99 -25.42
C THR A 763 -29.58 -7.82 -24.25
N PHE A 764 -28.58 -7.32 -23.55
CA PHE A 764 -28.11 -7.91 -22.29
C PHE A 764 -27.75 -6.82 -21.28
N ASN A 765 -27.73 -7.17 -19.99
CA ASN A 765 -27.21 -6.30 -18.95
C ASN A 765 -25.77 -6.74 -18.63
N SER A 766 -24.83 -5.80 -18.53
CA SER A 766 -23.43 -6.12 -18.18
C SER A 766 -23.28 -6.76 -16.79
N GLY A 767 -24.25 -6.62 -15.90
CA GLY A 767 -24.12 -7.05 -14.51
C GLY A 767 -22.99 -6.29 -13.80
N ASN A 768 -22.40 -6.87 -12.76
CA ASN A 768 -21.37 -6.19 -11.96
C ASN A 768 -19.96 -6.20 -12.60
N THR A 769 -19.85 -6.40 -13.93
CA THR A 769 -18.57 -6.38 -14.65
C THR A 769 -18.23 -5.01 -15.25
N ASN A 770 -16.94 -4.68 -15.35
CA ASN A 770 -16.43 -3.51 -16.07
C ASN A 770 -15.95 -3.86 -17.49
N THR A 771 -15.99 -5.13 -17.84
CA THR A 771 -15.44 -5.70 -19.08
C THR A 771 -16.25 -6.93 -19.47
N ILE A 772 -16.48 -7.10 -20.76
CA ILE A 772 -17.14 -8.28 -21.31
C ILE A 772 -16.23 -8.94 -22.33
N ARG A 773 -16.39 -10.24 -22.48
CA ARG A 773 -15.81 -11.01 -23.58
C ARG A 773 -16.90 -11.43 -24.53
N LEU A 774 -16.80 -10.97 -25.76
CA LEU A 774 -17.66 -11.34 -26.87
C LEU A 774 -16.99 -12.46 -27.66
N GLN A 775 -17.70 -13.57 -27.88
CA GLN A 775 -17.21 -14.68 -28.69
C GLN A 775 -18.14 -14.94 -29.88
N ILE A 776 -17.55 -15.12 -31.06
CA ILE A 776 -18.25 -15.47 -32.30
C ILE A 776 -17.70 -16.80 -32.83
N ARG A 777 -18.55 -17.76 -33.23
CA ARG A 777 -18.12 -19.11 -33.66
C ARG A 777 -19.07 -19.80 -34.64
N ASN A 778 -18.62 -20.91 -35.23
CA ASN A 778 -19.36 -21.72 -36.23
C ASN A 778 -20.31 -22.81 -35.66
N GLY A 779 -20.45 -22.91 -34.34
CA GLY A 779 -21.27 -23.97 -33.72
C GLY A 779 -20.79 -25.38 -34.10
N THR A 780 -21.72 -26.28 -34.44
CA THR A 780 -21.44 -27.68 -34.84
C THR A 780 -21.23 -27.88 -36.33
N LYS A 781 -21.35 -26.84 -37.16
CA LYS A 781 -21.25 -26.95 -38.62
C LYS A 781 -19.85 -26.55 -39.09
N ILE A 782 -19.20 -27.44 -39.85
CA ILE A 782 -17.92 -27.17 -40.51
C ILE A 782 -18.20 -26.54 -41.88
N GLY A 783 -17.41 -25.54 -42.29
CA GLY A 783 -17.62 -24.80 -43.54
C GLY A 783 -17.12 -23.36 -43.48
N THR A 784 -17.50 -22.56 -44.48
CA THR A 784 -17.13 -21.14 -44.57
C THR A 784 -18.26 -20.26 -44.04
N PHE A 785 -17.93 -19.38 -43.10
CA PHE A 785 -18.87 -18.48 -42.43
C PHE A 785 -18.40 -17.04 -42.56
N VAL A 786 -19.26 -16.14 -43.01
CA VAL A 786 -18.97 -14.71 -43.10
C VAL A 786 -19.70 -14.00 -41.96
N PHE A 787 -18.98 -13.15 -41.23
CA PHE A 787 -19.52 -12.27 -40.20
C PHE A 787 -19.34 -10.84 -40.66
N SER A 788 -20.40 -10.03 -40.62
CA SER A 788 -20.32 -8.63 -41.03
C SER A 788 -21.16 -7.69 -40.17
N ASN A 789 -20.84 -6.40 -40.26
CA ASN A 789 -21.58 -5.30 -39.65
C ASN A 789 -21.89 -5.48 -38.14
N PRO A 790 -20.89 -5.82 -37.31
CA PRO A 790 -21.11 -5.97 -35.88
C PRO A 790 -21.37 -4.61 -35.23
N ILE A 791 -22.39 -4.52 -34.38
CA ILE A 791 -22.66 -3.31 -33.59
C ILE A 791 -23.03 -3.64 -32.15
N LEU A 792 -22.38 -2.94 -31.21
CA LEU A 792 -22.75 -2.94 -29.79
C LEU A 792 -23.01 -1.50 -29.35
N THR A 793 -24.21 -1.23 -28.85
CA THR A 793 -24.67 0.12 -28.46
C THR A 793 -25.23 0.12 -27.04
N LEU A 794 -25.23 1.28 -26.38
CA LEU A 794 -25.87 1.46 -25.08
C LEU A 794 -27.41 1.45 -25.21
N GLY A 795 -28.08 0.81 -24.24
CA GLY A 795 -29.53 0.71 -24.17
C GLY A 795 -30.08 -0.61 -24.74
N SER A 796 -31.38 -0.63 -25.02
CA SER A 796 -32.11 -1.81 -25.52
C SER A 796 -32.62 -1.65 -26.95
N THR A 797 -32.42 -0.49 -27.57
CA THR A 797 -32.98 -0.17 -28.88
C THR A 797 -32.01 -0.57 -30.00
N ALA A 798 -32.53 -1.25 -31.02
CA ALA A 798 -31.77 -1.58 -32.21
C ALA A 798 -31.37 -0.31 -33.00
N LYS A 799 -30.12 -0.24 -33.44
CA LYS A 799 -29.60 0.84 -34.29
C LYS A 799 -29.03 0.27 -35.60
N PRO A 800 -29.04 1.02 -36.72
CA PRO A 800 -28.32 0.66 -37.93
C PRO A 800 -26.82 0.50 -37.66
N PHE A 801 -26.13 -0.33 -38.45
CA PHE A 801 -24.69 -0.46 -38.34
C PHE A 801 -23.98 0.85 -38.70
N THR A 802 -23.14 1.31 -37.78
CA THR A 802 -22.21 2.43 -37.96
C THR A 802 -20.81 1.95 -37.55
N PRO A 803 -19.75 2.22 -38.34
CA PRO A 803 -18.38 1.98 -37.90
C PRO A 803 -18.07 2.68 -36.57
N ARG A 804 -17.32 2.04 -35.68
CA ARG A 804 -16.83 2.67 -34.45
C ARG A 804 -16.05 3.94 -34.78
N ASN A 805 -16.52 5.07 -34.25
CA ASN A 805 -15.96 6.40 -34.50
C ASN A 805 -15.85 7.19 -33.19
N PRO A 806 -14.82 6.92 -32.37
CA PRO A 806 -14.65 7.61 -31.10
C PRO A 806 -14.16 9.05 -31.31
N SER A 807 -14.60 9.95 -30.45
CA SER A 807 -14.05 11.29 -30.31
C SER A 807 -13.16 11.37 -29.07
N TYR A 808 -12.25 12.35 -29.04
CA TYR A 808 -11.28 12.45 -27.96
C TYR A 808 -10.90 13.90 -27.69
N LEU A 809 -10.47 14.13 -26.46
CA LEU A 809 -9.87 15.36 -26.00
C LEU A 809 -8.60 14.99 -25.25
N PHE A 810 -7.44 15.30 -25.84
CA PHE A 810 -6.13 15.10 -25.21
C PHE A 810 -5.51 16.44 -24.90
N THR A 811 -4.96 16.59 -23.71
CA THR A 811 -4.22 17.80 -23.35
C THR A 811 -2.90 17.46 -22.70
N THR A 812 -1.95 18.39 -22.81
CA THR A 812 -0.66 18.38 -22.10
C THR A 812 -0.69 19.30 -20.87
N ALA A 813 -1.88 19.73 -20.44
CA ALA A 813 -2.05 20.62 -19.29
C ALA A 813 -1.68 19.93 -17.97
N LYS A 814 -1.15 20.74 -17.05
CA LYS A 814 -0.87 20.38 -15.66
C LYS A 814 -1.73 21.26 -14.75
N LEU A 815 -2.64 20.64 -13.99
CA LEU A 815 -3.71 21.30 -13.24
C LEU A 815 -3.60 20.96 -11.75
N GLY A 816 -3.40 21.97 -10.90
CA GLY A 816 -3.16 21.84 -9.47
C GLY A 816 -4.36 22.25 -8.62
N GLN A 817 -4.30 21.90 -7.34
CA GLN A 817 -5.27 22.27 -6.32
C GLN A 817 -4.53 22.52 -5.00
N ILE A 818 -4.87 23.60 -4.32
CA ILE A 818 -4.40 23.89 -2.96
C ILE A 818 -5.61 24.35 -2.14
N GLY A 819 -5.93 23.59 -1.08
CA GLY A 819 -7.18 23.76 -0.35
C GLY A 819 -8.38 23.61 -1.29
N THR A 820 -9.25 24.61 -1.33
CA THR A 820 -10.43 24.66 -2.21
C THR A 820 -10.15 25.33 -3.56
N VAL A 821 -8.95 25.90 -3.77
CA VAL A 821 -8.59 26.61 -5.00
C VAL A 821 -7.99 25.66 -6.02
N LYS A 822 -8.56 25.65 -7.22
CA LYS A 822 -8.20 24.73 -8.31
C LYS A 822 -7.87 25.50 -9.59
N ASP A 823 -6.92 24.96 -10.35
CA ASP A 823 -6.83 25.29 -11.78
C ASP A 823 -8.04 24.71 -12.52
N VAL A 824 -8.44 25.33 -13.63
CA VAL A 824 -9.56 24.84 -14.45
C VAL A 824 -9.17 24.90 -15.92
N LEU A 825 -9.25 23.77 -16.63
CA LEU A 825 -9.23 23.72 -18.09
C LEU A 825 -10.65 23.80 -18.60
N TYR A 826 -10.92 24.74 -19.51
CA TYR A 826 -12.24 24.97 -20.09
C TYR A 826 -12.12 25.51 -21.51
N LYS A 827 -13.21 25.46 -22.26
CA LYS A 827 -13.31 26.02 -23.61
C LYS A 827 -14.11 27.32 -23.56
N ASN A 828 -13.64 28.36 -24.25
CA ASN A 828 -14.35 29.62 -24.45
C ASN A 828 -14.09 30.14 -25.86
N ASP A 829 -15.11 30.64 -26.56
CA ASP A 829 -15.01 31.15 -27.94
C ASP A 829 -14.26 30.18 -28.87
N GLY A 830 -14.58 28.89 -28.83
CA GLY A 830 -13.93 27.86 -29.66
C GLY A 830 -12.48 27.51 -29.28
N GLN A 831 -11.85 28.21 -28.34
CA GLN A 831 -10.46 28.01 -27.93
C GLN A 831 -10.35 27.47 -26.50
N TRP A 832 -9.35 26.63 -26.25
CA TRP A 832 -9.09 26.04 -24.94
C TRP A 832 -8.21 26.94 -24.06
N TYR A 833 -8.60 27.11 -22.81
CA TYR A 833 -7.92 27.93 -21.82
C TYR A 833 -7.72 27.17 -20.50
N VAL A 834 -6.61 27.47 -19.83
CA VAL A 834 -6.41 27.14 -18.41
C VAL A 834 -6.54 28.43 -17.60
N ARG A 835 -7.48 28.47 -16.66
CA ARG A 835 -7.46 29.41 -15.55
C ARG A 835 -6.51 28.86 -14.49
N LYS A 836 -5.27 29.34 -14.52
CA LYS A 836 -4.20 28.99 -13.58
C LYS A 836 -4.41 29.78 -12.29
N ALA A 837 -4.84 29.12 -11.23
CA ALA A 837 -4.94 29.66 -9.87
C ALA A 837 -3.81 29.16 -8.96
N VAL A 838 -3.08 28.12 -9.36
CA VAL A 838 -2.00 27.50 -8.60
C VAL A 838 -0.69 27.56 -9.39
N GLU A 839 0.35 28.13 -8.79
CA GLU A 839 1.73 27.90 -9.22
C GLU A 839 2.16 26.52 -8.73
N LYS A 840 2.77 25.72 -9.59
CA LYS A 840 3.02 24.30 -9.35
C LYS A 840 4.50 23.99 -9.50
N ASP A 841 5.05 23.22 -8.57
CA ASP A 841 6.42 22.71 -8.61
C ASP A 841 7.48 23.78 -8.86
N PHE A 842 7.29 24.98 -8.30
CA PHE A 842 8.31 26.01 -8.28
C PHE A 842 9.55 25.48 -7.55
N ILE A 843 10.62 25.22 -8.32
CA ILE A 843 11.87 24.67 -7.79
C ILE A 843 12.72 25.81 -7.25
N ILE A 844 13.10 25.73 -5.98
CA ILE A 844 14.08 26.63 -5.35
C ILE A 844 15.46 26.06 -5.65
N LYS A 845 16.25 26.76 -6.47
CA LYS A 845 17.56 26.29 -6.97
C LYS A 845 18.54 27.45 -7.11
N ARG A 846 19.83 27.16 -7.23
CA ARG A 846 20.87 28.19 -7.33
C ARG A 846 20.55 29.33 -8.30
N SER A 847 20.01 29.02 -9.48
CA SER A 847 19.74 30.03 -10.51
C SER A 847 18.64 31.04 -10.16
N ASN A 848 17.85 30.82 -9.11
CA ASN A 848 16.75 31.71 -8.72
C ASN A 848 16.80 32.15 -7.24
N VAL A 849 17.90 31.87 -6.53
CA VAL A 849 18.16 32.34 -5.17
C VAL A 849 19.36 33.31 -5.21
N PRO A 850 19.15 34.63 -5.04
CA PRO A 850 20.26 35.56 -4.84
C PRO A 850 20.97 35.32 -3.50
N ASP A 851 22.31 35.42 -3.46
CA ASP A 851 23.10 35.26 -2.21
C ASP A 851 22.61 36.18 -1.07
N ALA A 852 22.18 37.41 -1.40
CA ALA A 852 21.65 38.39 -0.45
C ALA A 852 20.38 37.92 0.28
N ASN A 853 19.69 36.92 -0.27
CA ASN A 853 18.47 36.36 0.29
C ASN A 853 18.75 35.16 1.21
N ILE A 854 20.01 34.76 1.40
CA ILE A 854 20.39 33.63 2.25
C ILE A 854 20.98 34.15 3.55
N ILE A 855 20.36 33.76 4.67
CA ILE A 855 20.82 34.09 6.01
C ILE A 855 21.27 32.80 6.70
N GLY A 856 22.57 32.71 7.00
CA GLY A 856 23.13 31.64 7.83
C GLY A 856 22.95 31.95 9.30
N ILE A 857 22.32 31.05 10.07
CA ILE A 857 22.07 31.26 11.50
C ILE A 857 22.57 30.07 12.33
N THR A 858 23.20 30.40 13.47
CA THR A 858 23.49 29.43 14.53
C THR A 858 22.45 29.58 15.63
N TYR A 859 21.78 28.49 15.99
CA TYR A 859 20.92 28.45 17.18
C TYR A 859 21.58 27.53 18.22
N GLY A 860 21.61 27.95 19.49
CA GLY A 860 22.22 27.16 20.57
C GLY A 860 23.72 26.89 20.44
N THR A 861 24.29 26.17 21.41
CA THR A 861 25.75 26.07 21.57
C THR A 861 26.40 24.85 20.91
N THR A 862 25.67 23.81 20.46
CA THR A 862 26.34 22.56 20.05
C THR A 862 25.82 21.77 18.83
N SER A 863 24.58 21.91 18.34
CA SER A 863 24.13 20.98 17.25
C SER A 863 23.15 21.52 16.19
N THR A 864 22.67 22.77 16.27
CA THR A 864 21.69 23.29 15.29
C THR A 864 22.25 24.44 14.45
N ARG A 865 22.24 24.25 13.13
CA ARG A 865 22.69 25.19 12.08
C ARG A 865 21.61 25.29 11.01
N PHE A 866 21.37 26.49 10.50
CA PHE A 866 20.31 26.72 9.53
C PHE A 866 20.73 27.64 8.40
N ALA A 867 20.12 27.40 7.24
CA ALA A 867 20.00 28.38 6.18
C ALA A 867 18.55 28.85 6.11
N ILE A 868 18.34 30.15 6.13
CA ILE A 868 17.05 30.78 5.86
C ILE A 868 17.12 31.43 4.49
N LEU A 869 16.26 30.99 3.58
CA LEU A 869 16.06 31.61 2.26
C LEU A 869 14.90 32.60 2.34
N THR A 870 15.11 33.83 1.86
CA THR A 870 14.14 34.94 1.92
C THR A 870 13.91 35.54 0.53
N GLY A 871 13.00 36.52 0.41
CA GLY A 871 12.84 37.32 -0.82
C GLY A 871 12.08 36.66 -1.98
N TYR A 872 11.42 35.52 -1.77
CA TYR A 872 10.45 35.00 -2.74
C TYR A 872 9.09 35.65 -2.53
N ALA A 873 8.68 36.48 -3.50
CA ALA A 873 7.41 37.17 -3.46
C ALA A 873 6.26 36.23 -3.85
N VAL A 874 5.29 36.06 -2.95
CA VAL A 874 3.93 35.63 -3.28
C VAL A 874 2.99 36.82 -3.13
N PRO A 875 1.94 36.95 -3.94
CA PRO A 875 1.02 38.08 -3.80
C PRO A 875 0.35 38.13 -2.41
N SER A 876 0.38 39.30 -1.76
CA SER A 876 -0.13 39.50 -0.39
C SER A 876 -1.63 39.24 -0.29
N GLY A 877 -2.06 38.50 0.73
CA GLY A 877 -3.47 38.38 1.12
C GLY A 877 -3.64 38.77 2.57
N ALA A 878 -4.32 39.88 2.83
CA ALA A 878 -4.44 40.54 4.14
C ALA A 878 -4.79 39.58 5.28
N TRP A 879 -3.88 39.47 6.25
CA TRP A 879 -4.15 39.10 7.63
C TRP A 879 -3.40 40.07 8.53
N ASN A 880 -4.10 40.56 9.56
CA ASN A 880 -3.59 41.49 10.55
C ASN A 880 -3.12 40.62 11.74
N LEU A 881 -1.81 40.43 11.94
CA LEU A 881 -1.26 39.54 12.98
C LEU A 881 -0.55 40.33 14.08
N GLN A 882 -1.34 40.97 14.96
CA GLN A 882 -0.86 41.42 16.27
C GLN A 882 -1.09 40.41 17.39
N ASP A 883 -1.53 39.17 17.11
CA ASP A 883 -1.72 38.18 18.17
C ASP A 883 -0.69 37.05 18.10
N ASN A 884 0.10 36.95 19.17
CA ASN A 884 1.35 36.20 19.26
C ASN A 884 1.09 34.72 19.66
N GLN A 885 -0.02 34.13 19.22
CA GLN A 885 -0.50 32.83 19.70
C GLN A 885 -1.04 31.98 18.54
N ALA A 886 -0.40 30.82 18.33
CA ALA A 886 -0.70 29.72 17.41
C ALA A 886 -0.15 29.80 15.94
N PRO A 887 0.68 28.83 15.50
CA PRO A 887 1.06 28.71 14.10
C PRO A 887 -0.14 28.24 13.25
N PHE A 888 -0.47 29.02 12.22
CA PHE A 888 -1.58 28.76 11.31
C PHE A 888 -1.21 27.68 10.27
N TYR A 889 -2.08 26.69 10.12
CA TYR A 889 -2.08 25.76 8.98
C TYR A 889 -2.46 26.53 7.72
N ASP A 890 -1.49 27.02 6.95
CA ASP A 890 -1.82 27.81 5.77
C ASP A 890 -2.27 26.90 4.61
N SER A 891 -3.57 26.92 4.33
CA SER A 891 -4.19 26.19 3.21
C SER A 891 -3.84 26.77 1.84
N ARG A 892 -2.95 27.76 1.74
CA ARG A 892 -2.51 28.42 0.49
C ARG A 892 -1.20 27.88 -0.08
N LEU A 893 -0.52 26.98 0.65
CA LEU A 893 0.79 26.46 0.26
C LEU A 893 0.96 24.95 0.44
N ILE A 894 1.62 24.33 -0.53
CA ILE A 894 2.19 22.98 -0.41
C ILE A 894 3.66 23.09 -0.76
N SER A 895 4.52 22.62 0.14
CA SER A 895 5.96 22.68 0.00
C SER A 895 6.53 21.30 0.23
N THR A 896 7.58 20.98 -0.52
CA THR A 896 8.25 19.70 -0.44
C THR A 896 9.75 19.82 -0.47
N PHE A 897 10.40 18.90 0.23
CA PHE A 897 11.83 18.68 0.19
C PHE A 897 12.07 17.24 -0.23
N ASN A 898 12.73 17.04 -1.37
CA ASN A 898 12.90 15.73 -2.01
C ASN A 898 11.56 14.96 -2.04
N GLY A 899 10.49 15.61 -2.53
CA GLY A 899 9.15 15.04 -2.68
C GLY A 899 8.33 14.87 -1.38
N ARG A 900 8.93 15.00 -0.20
CA ARG A 900 8.23 14.90 1.10
C ARG A 900 7.62 16.24 1.48
N ARG A 901 6.35 16.27 1.94
CA ARG A 901 5.71 17.50 2.45
C ARG A 901 6.43 17.99 3.71
N VAL A 902 6.71 19.30 3.77
CA VAL A 902 7.43 19.93 4.88
C VAL A 902 6.47 20.68 5.79
N MET A 903 6.92 21.05 7.00
CA MET A 903 6.08 21.77 7.96
C MET A 903 5.88 23.24 7.55
N LEU A 904 4.69 23.76 7.81
CA LEU A 904 4.33 25.16 7.64
C LEU A 904 4.45 25.88 8.99
N ALA A 905 5.11 27.05 9.05
CA ALA A 905 5.30 27.82 10.27
C ALA A 905 5.01 29.32 10.06
N GLY A 906 4.57 30.01 11.13
CA GLY A 906 4.44 31.47 11.17
C GLY A 906 5.73 32.17 11.64
N TYR A 907 5.68 33.51 11.71
CA TYR A 907 6.80 34.44 11.91
C TYR A 907 7.77 34.15 13.07
N ASN A 908 7.34 33.43 14.13
CA ASN A 908 8.22 33.09 15.26
C ASN A 908 8.83 31.69 15.09
N LEU A 909 9.96 31.64 14.39
CA LEU A 909 10.71 30.42 14.09
C LEU A 909 11.44 29.88 15.34
N TYR A 910 10.77 29.07 16.16
CA TYR A 910 11.43 28.20 17.15
C TYR A 910 11.93 26.93 16.44
N LEU A 911 13.07 27.04 15.76
CA LEU A 911 13.56 26.04 14.82
C LEU A 911 14.10 24.76 15.51
N THR A 912 13.81 23.60 14.91
CA THR A 912 14.29 22.29 15.36
C THR A 912 15.14 21.60 14.28
N SER A 913 15.90 20.56 14.66
CA SER A 913 17.03 20.04 13.89
C SER A 913 16.69 19.19 12.66
N ASP A 914 15.44 18.72 12.50
CA ASP A 914 15.14 17.58 11.60
C ASP A 914 14.10 17.87 10.51
N ILE A 915 13.55 19.08 10.47
CA ILE A 915 12.42 19.41 9.62
C ILE A 915 12.72 20.65 8.80
N VAL A 916 12.61 20.53 7.48
CA VAL A 916 12.53 21.71 6.62
C VAL A 916 11.25 22.45 6.99
N LEU A 917 11.36 23.75 7.18
CA LEU A 917 10.21 24.60 7.48
C LEU A 917 10.02 25.56 6.33
N CYS A 918 8.77 25.93 6.08
CA CYS A 918 8.46 27.05 5.22
C CYS A 918 7.31 27.87 5.77
N GLY A 919 7.29 29.15 5.49
CA GLY A 919 6.32 30.07 6.09
C GLY A 919 6.22 31.38 5.34
N PHE A 920 5.18 32.15 5.69
CA PHE A 920 4.94 33.49 5.16
C PHE A 920 5.15 34.56 6.23
N GLU A 921 5.63 35.72 5.81
CA GLU A 921 5.48 36.98 6.55
C GLU A 921 4.24 37.76 6.10
N GLU A 922 3.90 38.80 6.88
CA GLU A 922 2.97 39.87 6.50
C GLU A 922 3.30 40.54 5.15
N SER A 923 4.53 40.40 4.67
CA SER A 923 5.15 41.14 3.55
C SER A 923 5.44 40.28 2.31
N SER A 924 4.56 39.35 1.91
CA SER A 924 4.70 38.60 0.65
C SER A 924 5.94 37.71 0.53
N VAL A 925 6.77 37.56 1.58
CA VAL A 925 8.02 36.78 1.54
C VAL A 925 7.78 35.36 2.03
N ILE A 926 8.34 34.39 1.31
CA ILE A 926 8.49 33.01 1.79
C ILE A 926 9.84 32.84 2.48
N TYR A 927 9.80 32.25 3.67
CA TYR A 927 10.96 31.75 4.39
C TYR A 927 11.10 30.24 4.17
N VAL A 928 12.31 29.75 3.92
CA VAL A 928 12.61 28.31 3.94
C VAL A 928 13.79 28.06 4.86
N GLY A 929 13.58 27.22 5.88
CA GLY A 929 14.60 26.81 6.84
C GLY A 929 15.15 25.42 6.52
N ILE A 930 16.46 25.29 6.32
CA ILE A 930 17.16 24.01 6.11
C ILE A 930 18.00 23.71 7.35
N PRO A 931 17.70 22.65 8.13
CA PRO A 931 18.37 22.39 9.39
C PRO A 931 19.62 21.49 9.27
N HIS A 932 20.46 21.46 10.31
CA HIS A 932 21.68 20.65 10.40
C HIS A 932 21.44 19.16 10.17
N ALA A 933 20.41 18.53 10.75
CA ALA A 933 20.24 17.07 10.60
C ALA A 933 19.88 16.67 9.15
N ILE A 934 19.42 17.63 8.34
CA ILE A 934 19.16 17.43 6.91
C ILE A 934 20.39 17.78 6.08
N SER A 935 21.10 18.86 6.41
CA SER A 935 22.20 19.40 5.62
C SER A 935 23.59 18.86 5.97
N GLY A 936 23.79 18.42 7.20
CA GLY A 936 25.09 18.03 7.76
C GLY A 936 26.02 19.20 8.12
N TRP A 937 25.58 20.46 8.07
CA TRP A 937 26.47 21.62 8.27
C TRP A 937 26.98 21.77 9.71
N ALA A 938 28.30 21.79 9.93
CA ALA A 938 28.89 21.90 11.28
C ALA A 938 28.81 23.32 11.91
N SER A 939 28.63 24.37 11.11
CA SER A 939 28.55 25.78 11.52
C SER A 939 27.47 26.52 10.71
N ALA A 940 27.20 27.81 11.02
CA ALA A 940 26.28 28.60 10.22
C ALA A 940 26.72 28.55 8.75
N PRO A 941 25.85 28.12 7.82
CA PRO A 941 26.24 27.90 6.45
C PRO A 941 26.47 29.23 5.72
N THR A 942 27.45 29.23 4.83
CA THR A 942 27.65 30.30 3.85
C THR A 942 26.62 30.18 2.72
N ALA A 943 26.32 31.29 2.02
CA ALA A 943 25.42 31.27 0.86
C ALA A 943 25.82 30.20 -0.18
N ALA A 944 27.12 30.05 -0.46
CA ALA A 944 27.64 29.03 -1.38
C ALA A 944 27.28 27.59 -0.94
N GLN A 945 27.46 27.25 0.35
CA GLN A 945 27.12 25.93 0.88
C GLN A 945 25.63 25.63 0.77
N VAL A 946 24.77 26.64 0.93
CA VAL A 946 23.32 26.51 0.76
C VAL A 946 22.99 26.28 -0.70
N LEU A 947 23.59 27.02 -1.61
CA LEU A 947 23.35 26.88 -3.04
C LEU A 947 23.81 25.52 -3.57
N ASP A 948 24.96 25.00 -3.13
CA ASP A 948 25.42 23.65 -3.46
C ASP A 948 24.46 22.57 -2.94
N PHE A 949 23.93 22.77 -1.73
CA PHE A 949 22.93 21.87 -1.17
C PHE A 949 21.65 21.84 -2.03
N LEU A 950 21.21 22.99 -2.56
CA LEU A 950 20.06 23.11 -3.45
C LEU A 950 20.28 22.53 -4.86
N GLU A 951 21.53 22.28 -5.27
CA GLU A 951 21.81 21.60 -6.55
C GLU A 951 21.62 20.09 -6.47
N THR A 952 21.79 19.51 -5.28
CA THR A 952 21.71 18.06 -5.05
C THR A 952 20.43 17.64 -4.34
N ASN A 953 19.64 18.60 -3.84
CA ASN A 953 18.35 18.37 -3.17
C ASN A 953 17.27 19.28 -3.74
N GLU A 954 16.14 18.69 -4.10
CA GLU A 954 15.04 19.43 -4.73
C GLU A 954 14.08 19.97 -3.66
N LEU A 955 14.11 21.28 -3.44
CA LEU A 955 13.04 22.00 -2.77
C LEU A 955 12.02 22.47 -3.80
N LYS A 956 10.79 21.93 -3.72
CA LYS A 956 9.68 22.31 -4.60
C LYS A 956 8.55 22.94 -3.83
N MET A 957 7.91 23.91 -4.44
CA MET A 957 6.80 24.63 -3.86
C MET A 957 5.66 24.78 -4.84
N SER A 958 4.45 24.54 -4.38
CA SER A 958 3.22 24.86 -5.08
C SER A 958 2.41 25.80 -4.20
N TYR A 959 1.98 26.93 -4.74
CA TYR A 959 1.29 27.98 -3.98
C TYR A 959 0.10 28.55 -4.74
N GLN A 960 -0.90 29.02 -4.00
CA GLN A 960 -2.03 29.75 -4.55
C GLN A 960 -1.60 31.14 -5.04
N LEU A 961 -2.02 31.52 -6.25
CA LEU A 961 -1.87 32.88 -6.78
C LEU A 961 -2.97 33.80 -6.20
N ALA A 962 -2.66 35.07 -5.86
CA ALA A 962 -3.73 35.99 -5.44
C ALA A 962 -4.69 36.33 -6.58
N THR A 963 -4.20 36.38 -7.82
CA THR A 963 -5.03 36.60 -9.00
C THR A 963 -4.79 35.46 -9.98
N PRO A 964 -5.81 34.65 -10.29
CA PRO A 964 -5.70 33.61 -11.31
C PRO A 964 -5.37 34.22 -12.68
N VAL A 965 -4.54 33.53 -13.45
CA VAL A 965 -4.12 33.92 -14.80
C VAL A 965 -4.80 33.03 -15.82
N VAL A 966 -5.31 33.60 -16.91
CA VAL A 966 -5.86 32.82 -18.04
C VAL A 966 -4.79 32.69 -19.12
N GLN A 967 -4.54 31.45 -19.54
CA GLN A 967 -3.58 31.14 -20.60
C GLN A 967 -4.17 30.13 -21.59
N THR A 968 -3.78 30.21 -22.86
CA THR A 968 -4.20 29.24 -23.89
C THR A 968 -3.66 27.85 -23.58
N ALA A 969 -4.48 26.82 -23.78
CA ALA A 969 -4.11 25.43 -23.56
C ALA A 969 -3.84 24.71 -24.89
N GLN A 970 -2.83 23.84 -24.90
CA GLN A 970 -2.59 22.93 -26.03
C GLN A 970 -3.45 21.67 -25.84
N VAL A 971 -4.31 21.42 -26.82
CA VAL A 971 -5.32 20.37 -26.81
C VAL A 971 -5.44 19.77 -28.22
N GLU A 972 -5.58 18.45 -28.32
CA GLU A 972 -5.89 17.72 -29.56
C GLU A 972 -7.30 17.12 -29.45
N GLY A 973 -8.16 17.41 -30.43
CA GLY A 973 -9.52 16.88 -30.53
C GLY A 973 -10.59 17.70 -29.79
N ASP A 974 -11.82 17.20 -29.87
CA ASP A 974 -13.02 17.72 -29.21
C ASP A 974 -13.99 16.56 -28.95
N ILE A 975 -14.97 16.75 -28.06
CA ILE A 975 -15.93 15.70 -27.69
C ILE A 975 -17.27 15.89 -28.41
N ALA A 976 -17.72 14.81 -29.03
CA ALA A 976 -19.05 14.64 -29.57
C ALA A 976 -19.75 13.45 -28.90
N LEU A 977 -21.04 13.61 -28.61
CA LEU A 977 -21.91 12.57 -28.05
C LEU A 977 -22.91 12.14 -29.11
N ASN A 978 -23.23 10.85 -29.17
CA ASN A 978 -24.19 10.26 -30.12
C ASN A 978 -25.42 9.68 -29.40
N GLY A 979 -26.13 10.54 -28.67
CA GLY A 979 -27.10 10.13 -27.67
C GLY A 979 -26.41 9.52 -26.43
N PRO A 980 -26.99 8.49 -25.78
CA PRO A 980 -26.33 7.84 -24.65
C PRO A 980 -24.96 7.31 -25.05
N THR A 981 -23.90 7.87 -24.46
CA THR A 981 -22.52 7.67 -24.91
C THR A 981 -21.64 7.16 -23.78
N GLN A 982 -20.81 6.17 -24.06
CA GLN A 982 -19.78 5.71 -23.12
C GLN A 982 -18.59 6.67 -23.17
N VAL A 983 -18.27 7.31 -22.05
CA VAL A 983 -17.18 8.29 -21.94
C VAL A 983 -16.16 7.83 -20.90
N GLN A 984 -14.93 7.61 -21.34
CA GLN A 984 -13.80 7.36 -20.47
C GLN A 984 -13.05 8.67 -20.20
N VAL A 985 -12.83 8.98 -18.93
CA VAL A 985 -11.97 10.10 -18.50
C VAL A 985 -10.80 9.59 -17.69
N GLY A 986 -9.65 10.25 -17.80
CA GLY A 986 -8.46 9.89 -17.06
C GLY A 986 -7.31 10.87 -17.21
N SER A 987 -6.10 10.45 -16.85
CA SER A 987 -4.88 11.24 -16.93
C SER A 987 -3.71 10.44 -17.48
N GLY A 988 -2.62 11.12 -17.83
CA GLY A 988 -1.42 10.48 -18.36
C GLY A 988 -1.52 10.09 -19.84
N VAL A 989 -2.21 10.87 -20.67
CA VAL A 989 -2.02 10.77 -22.13
C VAL A 989 -0.68 11.40 -22.52
N ILE A 990 0.09 10.72 -23.37
CA ILE A 990 1.26 11.30 -24.02
C ILE A 990 0.89 11.58 -25.47
N VAL A 991 1.05 12.83 -25.89
CA VAL A 991 0.61 13.33 -27.19
C VAL A 991 1.83 13.56 -28.09
N ARG A 992 1.83 12.95 -29.28
CA ARG A 992 2.85 13.12 -30.33
C ARG A 992 4.30 12.92 -29.86
N GLU A 993 4.57 11.89 -29.06
CA GLU A 993 5.95 11.58 -28.68
C GLU A 993 6.75 11.11 -29.89
N LYS A 994 7.86 11.80 -30.20
CA LYS A 994 8.79 11.40 -31.26
C LYS A 994 9.50 10.09 -30.91
N VAL A 995 9.52 9.17 -31.87
CA VAL A 995 10.20 7.87 -31.76
C VAL A 995 11.04 7.60 -33.00
N VAL A 996 12.10 6.81 -32.84
CA VAL A 996 12.92 6.31 -33.95
C VAL A 996 12.70 4.79 -34.04
N PRO A 997 11.89 4.31 -35.00
CA PRO A 997 11.64 2.89 -35.17
C PRO A 997 12.93 2.13 -35.52
N ARG A 998 13.02 0.87 -35.07
CA ARG A 998 14.17 0.00 -35.34
C ARG A 998 13.76 -1.26 -36.09
N ALA A 999 14.53 -1.68 -37.08
CA ALA A 999 14.28 -2.88 -37.87
C ALA A 999 14.88 -4.16 -37.28
N ASP A 1000 14.21 -5.28 -37.51
CA ASP A 1000 14.83 -6.62 -37.62
C ASP A 1000 14.92 -7.04 -39.11
N SER A 1001 14.95 -8.35 -39.39
CA SER A 1001 14.96 -8.90 -40.75
C SER A 1001 13.64 -8.76 -41.52
N TYR A 1002 12.52 -8.44 -40.86
CA TYR A 1002 11.17 -8.51 -41.44
C TYR A 1002 10.33 -7.24 -41.24
N ASN A 1003 10.48 -6.53 -40.11
CA ASN A 1003 9.69 -5.36 -39.77
C ASN A 1003 10.50 -4.27 -39.06
N TYR A 1004 10.00 -3.04 -39.09
CA TYR A 1004 10.34 -1.99 -38.13
C TYR A 1004 9.43 -2.06 -36.92
N TYR A 1005 9.99 -1.78 -35.74
CA TYR A 1005 9.32 -1.86 -34.45
C TYR A 1005 9.34 -0.52 -33.72
N ILE A 1006 8.24 -0.28 -33.01
CA ILE A 1006 8.09 0.74 -31.98
C ILE A 1006 7.63 0.04 -30.70
N ASN A 1007 8.24 0.41 -29.58
CA ASN A 1007 7.97 -0.07 -28.23
C ASN A 1007 8.22 -1.57 -27.93
N ASP A 1008 9.22 -2.20 -28.58
CA ASP A 1008 9.66 -3.56 -28.23
C ASP A 1008 10.50 -3.60 -26.92
N GLY A 1009 10.25 -4.59 -26.07
CA GLY A 1009 10.84 -4.75 -24.74
C GLY A 1009 12.12 -5.59 -24.71
N SER A 1010 12.59 -6.11 -25.84
CA SER A 1010 13.76 -6.99 -25.90
C SER A 1010 15.04 -6.26 -25.44
N THR A 1011 15.91 -6.96 -24.69
CA THR A 1011 17.19 -6.42 -24.23
C THR A 1011 18.05 -5.97 -25.42
N GLY A 1012 18.62 -4.76 -25.35
CA GLY A 1012 19.43 -4.20 -26.43
C GLY A 1012 18.62 -3.44 -27.49
N TRP A 1013 17.30 -3.30 -27.32
CA TRP A 1013 16.37 -2.56 -28.20
C TRP A 1013 15.87 -1.24 -27.61
N GLU A 1014 16.60 -0.64 -26.68
CA GLU A 1014 16.15 0.51 -25.88
C GLU A 1014 15.83 1.76 -26.73
N SER A 1015 16.52 1.96 -27.86
CA SER A 1015 16.45 3.20 -28.67
C SER A 1015 15.09 3.48 -29.33
N GLN A 1016 14.26 2.45 -29.53
CA GLN A 1016 12.93 2.56 -30.16
C GLN A 1016 11.79 2.54 -29.13
N ARG A 1017 12.11 2.41 -27.85
CA ARG A 1017 11.11 2.39 -26.78
C ARG A 1017 10.52 3.78 -26.59
N LEU A 1018 9.23 3.82 -26.31
CA LEU A 1018 8.60 5.03 -25.79
C LEU A 1018 9.26 5.38 -24.44
N LYS A 1019 9.32 6.66 -24.10
CA LYS A 1019 9.93 7.15 -22.84
C LYS A 1019 9.29 6.54 -21.61
N SER A 1020 8.02 6.16 -21.70
CA SER A 1020 7.27 5.49 -20.65
C SER A 1020 6.54 4.27 -21.19
N LYS A 1021 6.35 3.26 -20.33
CA LYS A 1021 5.56 2.07 -20.68
C LYS A 1021 4.13 2.49 -21.04
N ASN A 1022 3.58 1.90 -22.09
CA ASN A 1022 2.24 2.22 -22.58
C ASN A 1022 1.17 1.21 -22.10
N GLU A 1023 0.00 1.70 -21.72
CA GLU A 1023 -1.22 0.88 -21.56
C GLU A 1023 -1.81 0.59 -22.94
N LYS A 1024 -1.88 1.62 -23.79
CA LYS A 1024 -2.50 1.55 -25.10
C LYS A 1024 -1.89 2.57 -26.05
N ILE A 1025 -1.46 2.13 -27.24
CA ILE A 1025 -1.15 3.02 -28.36
C ILE A 1025 -2.49 3.51 -28.93
N ILE A 1026 -2.69 4.83 -28.95
CA ILE A 1026 -3.91 5.44 -29.49
C ILE A 1026 -3.76 5.65 -31.00
N SER A 1027 -2.63 6.21 -31.45
CA SER A 1027 -2.34 6.44 -32.87
C SER A 1027 -0.85 6.66 -33.12
N ILE A 1028 -0.40 6.32 -34.32
CA ILE A 1028 0.94 6.60 -34.85
C ILE A 1028 0.77 7.59 -36.00
N TYR A 1029 1.70 8.53 -36.12
CA TYR A 1029 1.65 9.60 -37.11
C TYR A 1029 2.95 9.66 -37.89
N LYS A 1030 2.84 9.81 -39.20
CA LYS A 1030 3.94 10.03 -40.15
C LYS A 1030 3.87 11.46 -40.66
N ASN A 1031 4.90 12.27 -40.38
CA ASN A 1031 4.94 13.70 -40.73
C ASN A 1031 3.68 14.47 -40.28
N GLY A 1032 3.21 14.17 -39.07
CA GLY A 1032 2.02 14.80 -38.46
C GLY A 1032 0.67 14.20 -38.87
N ASN A 1033 0.61 13.37 -39.91
CA ASN A 1033 -0.63 12.73 -40.37
C ASN A 1033 -0.78 11.32 -39.78
N LYS A 1034 -2.01 10.92 -39.43
CA LYS A 1034 -2.27 9.57 -38.88
C LYS A 1034 -1.84 8.51 -39.89
N ASP A 1035 -1.00 7.58 -39.46
CA ASP A 1035 -0.49 6.47 -40.27
C ASP A 1035 -1.13 5.16 -39.82
N SER A 1036 -2.09 4.68 -40.62
CA SER A 1036 -2.89 3.48 -40.34
C SER A 1036 -2.23 2.19 -40.82
N LEU A 1037 -1.00 2.24 -41.38
CA LEU A 1037 -0.29 1.05 -41.88
C LEU A 1037 0.40 0.23 -40.79
N TRP A 1038 0.56 0.82 -39.60
CA TRP A 1038 1.18 0.15 -38.46
C TRP A 1038 0.25 -0.90 -37.87
N SER A 1039 0.77 -2.11 -37.71
CA SER A 1039 0.10 -3.19 -37.00
C SER A 1039 0.41 -3.10 -35.51
N LEU A 1040 -0.63 -2.95 -34.68
CA LEU A 1040 -0.49 -2.95 -33.22
C LEU A 1040 -0.53 -4.40 -32.70
N VAL A 1041 0.29 -4.71 -31.70
CA VAL A 1041 0.40 -6.07 -31.13
C VAL A 1041 0.35 -6.03 -29.61
N ALA A 1042 -0.52 -6.85 -29.03
CA ALA A 1042 -0.76 -6.91 -27.57
C ALA A 1042 -0.32 -8.22 -26.88
N GLN A 1043 -0.12 -9.33 -27.62
CA GLN A 1043 0.02 -10.69 -27.03
C GLN A 1043 1.37 -11.42 -27.26
N ASN A 1044 2.45 -10.72 -27.60
CA ASN A 1044 3.75 -11.36 -27.83
C ASN A 1044 4.74 -11.06 -26.68
N TYR A 1045 5.59 -12.06 -26.39
CA TYR A 1045 6.73 -11.91 -25.47
C TYR A 1045 7.54 -10.65 -25.84
N ASN A 1046 7.92 -9.87 -24.82
CA ASN A 1046 8.77 -8.65 -24.88
C ASN A 1046 8.10 -7.37 -25.41
N ASN A 1047 7.02 -6.88 -24.80
CA ASN A 1047 6.52 -5.50 -25.01
C ASN A 1047 7.07 -4.55 -23.92
N TYR A 1048 7.41 -3.30 -24.27
CA TYR A 1048 7.74 -2.28 -23.26
C TYR A 1048 6.47 -1.58 -22.74
N GLY A 1049 5.69 -2.29 -21.93
CA GLY A 1049 4.30 -1.93 -21.59
C GLY A 1049 3.36 -3.04 -22.04
N LYS A 1050 2.16 -2.68 -22.50
CA LYS A 1050 1.17 -3.65 -22.97
C LYS A 1050 1.11 -3.80 -24.49
N GLN A 1051 1.57 -2.80 -25.25
CA GLN A 1051 1.46 -2.83 -26.72
C GLN A 1051 2.75 -2.39 -27.40
N LYS A 1052 3.04 -3.01 -28.55
CA LYS A 1052 4.04 -2.54 -29.51
C LYS A 1052 3.41 -2.34 -30.89
N ALA A 1053 4.12 -1.67 -31.77
CA ALA A 1053 3.70 -1.50 -33.16
C ALA A 1053 4.79 -2.01 -34.10
N LEU A 1054 4.38 -2.59 -35.22
CA LEU A 1054 5.27 -3.04 -36.27
C LEU A 1054 4.76 -2.65 -37.66
N ILE A 1055 5.68 -2.45 -38.58
CA ILE A 1055 5.39 -2.17 -39.99
C ILE A 1055 6.38 -2.94 -40.88
N PRO A 1056 5.93 -3.56 -42.00
CA PRO A 1056 6.83 -4.26 -42.93
C PRO A 1056 7.93 -3.34 -43.49
N LEU A 1057 9.13 -3.88 -43.76
CA LEU A 1057 10.26 -3.11 -44.29
C LEU A 1057 9.89 -2.25 -45.51
N ALA A 1058 9.10 -2.80 -46.43
CA ALA A 1058 8.70 -2.13 -47.67
C ALA A 1058 7.75 -0.93 -47.46
N SER A 1059 7.08 -0.88 -46.31
CA SER A 1059 6.09 0.15 -45.98
C SER A 1059 6.65 1.25 -45.07
N TYR A 1060 7.87 1.06 -44.53
CA TYR A 1060 8.53 2.05 -43.68
C TYR A 1060 9.22 3.15 -44.50
N ASP A 1061 9.07 4.40 -44.06
CA ASP A 1061 9.71 5.56 -44.68
C ASP A 1061 10.77 6.15 -43.74
N SER A 1062 12.03 5.81 -43.99
CA SER A 1062 13.16 6.28 -43.17
C SER A 1062 13.39 7.79 -43.19
N THR A 1063 12.76 8.54 -44.10
CA THR A 1063 12.89 10.00 -44.19
C THR A 1063 11.83 10.75 -43.39
N ALA A 1064 10.78 10.05 -42.93
CA ALA A 1064 9.67 10.65 -42.22
C ALA A 1064 9.91 10.74 -40.71
N GLU A 1065 9.32 11.77 -40.09
CA GLU A 1065 9.22 11.83 -38.64
C GLU A 1065 8.01 10.99 -38.17
N TYR A 1066 8.28 10.05 -37.26
CA TYR A 1066 7.25 9.26 -36.59
C TYR A 1066 7.00 9.78 -35.18
N THR A 1067 5.73 10.01 -34.87
CA THR A 1067 5.28 10.33 -33.50
C THR A 1067 4.14 9.42 -33.06
N VAL A 1068 4.03 9.19 -31.76
CA VAL A 1068 3.07 8.25 -31.16
C VAL A 1068 2.28 8.95 -30.06
N THR A 1069 0.96 8.81 -30.11
CA THR A 1069 0.07 9.18 -29.00
C THR A 1069 -0.36 7.91 -28.28
N TYR A 1070 -0.21 7.87 -26.95
CA TYR A 1070 -0.47 6.67 -26.15
C TYR A 1070 -0.92 7.01 -24.72
N LEU A 1071 -1.65 6.08 -24.11
CA LEU A 1071 -1.97 6.11 -22.68
C LEU A 1071 -0.87 5.40 -21.92
N LEU A 1072 -0.50 5.96 -20.76
CA LEU A 1072 0.54 5.38 -19.91
C LEU A 1072 0.08 4.13 -19.19
N TYR A 1073 1.01 3.18 -19.05
CA TYR A 1073 0.78 1.99 -18.24
C TYR A 1073 1.00 2.28 -16.78
N THR A 1074 0.00 1.96 -15.96
CA THR A 1074 0.10 1.97 -14.50
C THR A 1074 0.14 0.52 -14.02
N LEU A 1075 1.30 0.03 -13.61
CA LEU A 1075 1.43 -1.25 -12.90
C LEU A 1075 1.15 -1.02 -11.42
N ASP A 1076 0.45 -1.94 -10.75
CA ASP A 1076 0.10 -1.84 -9.31
C ASP A 1076 1.31 -1.63 -8.38
N ASN A 1077 2.54 -1.90 -8.85
CA ASN A 1077 3.76 -1.78 -8.06
C ASN A 1077 4.74 -0.68 -8.49
N THR A 1078 4.60 -0.07 -9.68
CA THR A 1078 5.47 1.03 -10.13
C THR A 1078 4.71 2.34 -10.07
N VAL A 1079 5.27 3.36 -9.45
CA VAL A 1079 4.69 4.71 -9.43
C VAL A 1079 4.43 5.15 -10.87
N PRO A 1080 3.18 5.38 -11.29
CA PRO A 1080 2.94 6.01 -12.56
C PRO A 1080 3.42 7.45 -12.49
N ALA A 1081 4.20 7.90 -13.47
CA ALA A 1081 4.74 9.25 -13.54
C ALA A 1081 3.66 10.35 -13.45
N PHE A 1082 2.38 10.00 -13.62
CA PHE A 1082 1.23 10.93 -13.57
C PHE A 1082 0.01 10.33 -12.87
N ALA A 1083 0.18 9.47 -11.87
CA ALA A 1083 -0.94 8.90 -11.10
C ALA A 1083 -1.69 9.96 -10.30
N ASN A 1084 -2.60 10.69 -10.96
CA ASN A 1084 -3.55 11.55 -10.28
C ASN A 1084 -4.83 11.51 -11.09
N ASN A 1085 -5.84 10.88 -10.49
CA ASN A 1085 -7.13 10.70 -11.14
C ASN A 1085 -7.98 11.94 -10.85
N GLY A 1086 -8.34 12.70 -11.88
CA GLY A 1086 -9.20 13.87 -11.71
C GLY A 1086 -10.56 13.46 -11.14
N LEU A 1087 -11.03 14.18 -10.12
CA LEU A 1087 -12.27 13.83 -9.41
C LEU A 1087 -13.53 14.36 -10.10
N GLU A 1088 -13.36 15.41 -10.89
CA GLU A 1088 -14.44 16.26 -11.38
C GLU A 1088 -14.12 16.69 -12.81
N PHE A 1089 -14.42 15.78 -13.74
CA PHE A 1089 -14.59 16.12 -15.15
C PHE A 1089 -16.06 16.47 -15.34
N LYS A 1090 -16.37 17.73 -15.63
CA LYS A 1090 -17.73 18.13 -15.90
C LYS A 1090 -17.95 18.12 -17.41
N VAL A 1091 -18.96 17.38 -17.84
CA VAL A 1091 -19.46 17.41 -19.22
C VAL A 1091 -20.77 18.17 -19.24
N THR A 1092 -20.87 19.14 -20.15
CA THR A 1092 -22.10 19.89 -20.40
C THR A 1092 -22.54 19.63 -21.84
N TYR A 1093 -23.81 19.27 -22.03
CA TYR A 1093 -24.36 18.87 -23.33
C TYR A 1093 -25.79 19.35 -23.52
N ASP A 1094 -26.19 19.53 -24.78
CA ASP A 1094 -27.53 19.91 -25.17
C ASP A 1094 -28.53 18.77 -25.01
N THR A 1095 -29.75 19.08 -24.57
CA THR A 1095 -30.80 18.07 -24.30
C THR A 1095 -31.86 17.97 -25.40
N SER A 1096 -31.80 18.83 -26.42
CA SER A 1096 -32.77 18.87 -27.52
C SER A 1096 -32.13 19.31 -28.84
N LEU A 1097 -32.73 18.91 -29.97
CA LEU A 1097 -32.27 19.35 -31.30
C LEU A 1097 -32.27 20.87 -31.47
N LYS A 1098 -33.19 21.57 -30.80
CA LYS A 1098 -33.22 23.04 -30.85
C LYS A 1098 -31.99 23.64 -30.17
N SER A 1099 -31.68 23.21 -28.95
CA SER A 1099 -30.53 23.73 -28.21
C SER A 1099 -29.21 23.35 -28.90
N VAL A 1100 -29.13 22.17 -29.54
CA VAL A 1100 -28.00 21.82 -30.43
C VAL A 1100 -27.87 22.83 -31.59
N LEU A 1101 -28.96 23.15 -32.29
CA LEU A 1101 -28.92 24.13 -33.38
C LEU A 1101 -28.49 25.51 -32.88
N ASP A 1102 -29.03 25.97 -31.76
CA ASP A 1102 -28.67 27.26 -31.16
C ASP A 1102 -27.16 27.28 -30.81
N SER A 1103 -26.65 26.24 -30.15
CA SER A 1103 -25.23 26.06 -29.82
C SER A 1103 -24.32 26.01 -31.07
N LEU A 1104 -24.77 25.38 -32.16
CA LEU A 1104 -24.02 25.33 -33.42
C LEU A 1104 -23.96 26.70 -34.11
N VAL A 1105 -25.06 27.45 -34.11
CA VAL A 1105 -25.12 28.81 -34.67
C VAL A 1105 -24.19 29.75 -33.88
N GLU A 1106 -24.19 29.65 -32.56
CA GLU A 1106 -23.27 30.37 -31.67
C GLU A 1106 -21.81 30.04 -32.00
N ARG A 1107 -21.45 28.76 -32.02
CA ARG A 1107 -20.10 28.31 -32.39
C ARG A 1107 -19.67 28.76 -33.80
N GLN A 1108 -20.59 28.78 -34.76
CA GLN A 1108 -20.30 29.27 -36.11
C GLN A 1108 -20.03 30.79 -36.11
N SER A 1109 -20.78 31.55 -35.32
CA SER A 1109 -20.55 32.98 -35.10
C SER A 1109 -19.17 33.23 -34.46
N ASP A 1110 -18.81 32.45 -33.45
CA ASP A 1110 -17.51 32.53 -32.77
C ASP A 1110 -16.36 32.24 -33.74
N LEU A 1111 -16.48 31.17 -34.54
CA LEU A 1111 -15.49 30.84 -35.58
C LEU A 1111 -15.35 31.97 -36.61
N GLY A 1112 -16.44 32.62 -36.98
CA GLY A 1112 -16.43 33.80 -37.84
C GLY A 1112 -15.63 34.95 -37.23
N THR A 1113 -15.84 35.20 -35.93
CA THR A 1113 -15.12 36.22 -35.17
C THR A 1113 -13.62 35.92 -35.09
N ILE A 1114 -13.23 34.69 -34.73
CA ILE A 1114 -11.83 34.25 -34.67
C ILE A 1114 -11.15 34.37 -36.04
N SER A 1115 -11.83 33.94 -37.10
CA SER A 1115 -11.32 34.08 -38.46
C SER A 1115 -11.02 35.54 -38.80
N SER A 1116 -11.91 36.46 -38.43
CA SER A 1116 -11.69 37.90 -38.65
C SER A 1116 -10.48 38.43 -37.88
N VAL A 1117 -10.28 38.01 -36.63
CA VAL A 1117 -9.14 38.40 -35.79
C VAL A 1117 -7.84 37.84 -36.38
N ASN A 1118 -7.82 36.58 -36.80
CA ASN A 1118 -6.65 35.97 -37.43
C ASN A 1118 -6.29 36.67 -38.75
N VAL A 1119 -7.27 37.02 -39.57
CA VAL A 1119 -7.04 37.80 -40.81
C VAL A 1119 -6.41 39.15 -40.48
N GLN A 1120 -6.87 39.84 -39.44
CA GLN A 1120 -6.27 41.10 -38.99
C GLN A 1120 -4.83 40.92 -38.47
N ALA A 1121 -4.60 39.90 -37.64
CA ALA A 1121 -3.28 39.59 -37.09
C ALA A 1121 -2.29 39.21 -38.20
N ILE A 1122 -2.71 38.40 -39.17
CA ILE A 1122 -1.91 38.05 -40.36
C ILE A 1122 -1.62 39.31 -41.18
N ALA A 1123 -2.60 40.20 -41.37
CA ALA A 1123 -2.39 41.46 -42.10
C ALA A 1123 -1.38 42.36 -41.37
N GLU A 1124 -1.40 42.43 -40.04
CA GLU A 1124 -0.38 43.14 -39.25
C GLU A 1124 1.00 42.48 -39.37
N LEU A 1125 1.07 41.15 -39.29
CA LEU A 1125 2.31 40.41 -39.46
C LEU A 1125 2.90 40.66 -40.85
N TYR A 1126 2.06 40.64 -41.89
CA TYR A 1126 2.44 40.91 -43.27
C TYR A 1126 2.99 42.33 -43.44
N LYS A 1127 2.37 43.33 -42.77
CA LYS A 1127 2.90 44.70 -42.71
C LYS A 1127 4.28 44.75 -42.04
N ARG A 1128 4.48 44.04 -40.93
CA ARG A 1128 5.77 43.96 -40.23
C ARG A 1128 6.85 43.25 -41.05
N VAL A 1129 6.53 42.14 -41.71
CA VAL A 1129 7.46 41.40 -42.57
C VAL A 1129 7.86 42.23 -43.79
N ARG A 1130 6.91 42.91 -44.46
CA ARG A 1130 7.23 43.88 -45.53
C ARG A 1130 8.14 45.01 -45.04
N SER A 1131 7.93 45.50 -43.82
CA SER A 1131 8.80 46.55 -43.25
C SER A 1131 10.23 46.08 -42.94
N LEU A 1132 10.47 44.77 -42.92
CA LEU A 1132 11.79 44.16 -42.73
C LEU A 1132 12.49 43.80 -44.06
N GLY A 1133 11.92 44.16 -45.22
CA GLY A 1133 12.55 44.00 -46.53
C GLY A 1133 12.30 42.65 -47.23
N GLY A 1134 11.27 41.90 -46.80
CA GLY A 1134 10.78 40.69 -47.47
C GLY A 1134 9.72 40.95 -48.55
#